data_AF-X6NL77-F1
#
_entry.id   AF-X6NL77-F1
#
_cell.length_a   1.000
_cell.length_b   1.000
_cell.length_c   1.000
_cell.angle_alpha   90.00
_cell.angle_beta   90.00
_cell.angle_gamma   90.00
#
_symmetry.space_group_name_H-M   'P 1'
#
loop_
_entity.id
_entity.type
_entity.pdbx_description
1 polymer ?
#
loop_
_entity_poly.entity_id
_entity_poly.type
_entity_poly.pdbx_seq_one_letter_code
_entity_poly.pdbx_strand_id
1 'polypeptide(L)'
;MDKNKKDSGSLAQQLMENRRHLSELLSQLKSLEKQMADIGKDIKENEKSRKQNAKDFEKLETELQRKKDMLKQKQQQLNELNIDTNYLNGLESDIRNITQELESIRSQMNSLQQVARSFEFEYTSPHRNFDASQVNGMVGKLIRVKDVQYSKAVQVAAGGMLYQVVVDNHDCGKQLLERGQLRKRVTIIPLNKIEARVIPQQLVEKAGRLVGKDNCSVALELVAYEQKVEAAMKYVFGNTFVCTDMNAAKTVAFDPEIKRKCVTMDGEVFNPNGTLTGGADRNELKKVFLWNKYCGKKQSELQKFQQQSEHYQKATEELQLLEEEIRLIKSRINNTAFASIEKKNNELNQQLNELQISKQSKEAEIKLCEDKCKDLEKDLKNYETSKSNSAENVKQEMQKCKNECKKLETALRTKNDEKNRIAQELEDAQSEQETLRGAITAGKQQLQTIEQKIEELNNNSNHLNSEKKVLENEISKEKDQLLSRDNEINELKTVLKKHVKQRNKTELEIVRAENDLKMFKNNMRTTETRINKLLSEYEWISRDRNEFGKENTPYDFTKNNPSQAEERLKLLRQEQSQLKNKINHKVTFVFLFCCFLFYFLKTKIRSESEYRDLIRKREIVRKDKHNIEGVIDELDKKKEETLTATWRKVNEYFNNIFSKVLPGSKCRLMPVDERGDENSEPNKERSFNILKGLEVKVAFGDVWKESLSELSGGQRSLLALSLILSLLLFKPAPMYILDEIDAALDLSHTQNIGLMLRTYFSKSQFIVVSLKEGMFQNANVIFRTKFVDGAVLNMINSKKKLQYDQTLVLYVFLIAYIFLFQFIYLSAHLKLAFVAIIGKGFVFQTS
;
A
#
# COMPACT_ATOMS: atom_id res chain seq x y z
N MET A 1 33.18 -6.58 113.83
CA MET A 1 33.77 -6.16 112.54
C MET A 1 33.00 -6.66 111.30
N ASP A 2 31.78 -7.22 111.41
CA ASP A 2 31.11 -7.87 110.25
C ASP A 2 29.86 -7.19 109.65
N LYS A 3 29.57 -5.92 109.95
CA LYS A 3 28.37 -5.22 109.43
C LYS A 3 28.64 -4.15 108.36
N ASN A 4 29.87 -3.97 107.90
CA ASN A 4 30.23 -2.95 106.89
C ASN A 4 30.13 -3.43 105.42
N LYS A 5 29.69 -4.66 105.14
CA LYS A 5 29.77 -5.27 103.80
C LYS A 5 28.51 -5.17 102.92
N LYS A 6 27.40 -4.58 103.38
CA LYS A 6 26.11 -4.67 102.64
C LYS A 6 25.79 -3.50 101.70
N ASP A 7 26.21 -2.26 101.96
CA ASP A 7 25.91 -1.13 101.07
C ASP A 7 26.87 -1.00 99.88
N SER A 8 28.05 -1.65 99.96
CA SER A 8 28.95 -1.86 98.82
C SER A 8 28.35 -2.79 97.75
N GLY A 9 27.25 -3.49 98.04
CA GLY A 9 26.63 -4.47 97.14
C GLY A 9 25.91 -3.87 95.93
N SER A 10 25.33 -2.68 96.05
CA SER A 10 24.52 -2.06 94.98
C SER A 10 25.38 -1.53 93.82
N LEU A 11 26.46 -0.79 94.14
CA LEU A 11 27.43 -0.34 93.13
C LEU A 11 28.23 -1.51 92.55
N ALA A 12 28.55 -2.52 93.35
CA ALA A 12 29.27 -3.71 92.87
C ALA A 12 28.44 -4.55 91.87
N GLN A 13 27.11 -4.61 92.02
CA GLN A 13 26.23 -5.26 91.05
C GLN A 13 26.16 -4.51 89.73
N GLN A 14 26.01 -3.18 89.76
CA GLN A 14 26.00 -2.35 88.54
C GLN A 14 27.30 -2.43 87.76
N LEU A 15 28.43 -2.57 88.45
CA LEU A 15 29.74 -2.76 87.84
C LEU A 15 29.87 -4.14 87.17
N MET A 16 29.36 -5.21 87.79
CA MET A 16 29.34 -6.54 87.16
C MET A 16 28.49 -6.57 85.88
N GLU A 17 27.33 -5.91 85.89
CA GLU A 17 26.41 -5.89 84.75
C GLU A 17 26.99 -5.12 83.56
N ASN A 18 27.63 -3.97 83.79
CA ASN A 18 28.35 -3.24 82.74
C ASN A 18 29.55 -4.03 82.20
N ARG A 19 30.29 -4.77 83.05
CA ARG A 19 31.38 -5.66 82.57
C ARG A 19 30.88 -6.81 81.71
N ARG A 20 29.70 -7.36 82.00
CA ARG A 20 29.06 -8.39 81.16
C ARG A 20 28.69 -7.80 79.80
N HIS A 21 28.06 -6.63 79.77
CA HIS A 21 27.69 -5.95 78.53
C HIS A 21 28.92 -5.61 77.66
N LEU A 22 30.02 -5.15 78.28
CA LEU A 22 31.30 -4.95 77.61
C LEU A 22 31.82 -6.22 76.94
N SER A 23 31.75 -7.37 77.62
CA SER A 23 32.21 -8.66 77.08
C SER A 23 31.39 -9.11 75.86
N GLU A 24 30.08 -8.83 75.85
CA GLU A 24 29.19 -9.13 74.73
C GLU A 24 29.50 -8.24 73.51
N LEU A 25 29.73 -6.94 73.72
CA LEU A 25 30.12 -6.00 72.66
C LEU A 25 31.48 -6.36 72.02
N LEU A 26 32.45 -6.78 72.84
CA LEU A 26 33.76 -7.25 72.34
C LEU A 26 33.66 -8.53 71.51
N SER A 27 32.72 -9.42 71.83
CA SER A 27 32.45 -10.63 71.05
C SER A 27 31.82 -10.28 69.68
N GLN A 28 30.85 -9.36 69.66
CA GLN A 28 30.22 -8.87 68.43
C GLN A 28 31.23 -8.18 67.51
N LEU A 29 32.15 -7.38 68.06
CA LEU A 29 33.21 -6.71 67.29
C LEU A 29 34.14 -7.74 66.61
N LYS A 30 34.58 -8.77 67.33
CA LYS A 30 35.40 -9.85 66.75
C LYS A 30 34.68 -10.61 65.62
N SER A 31 33.36 -10.78 65.74
CA SER A 31 32.54 -11.40 64.68
C SER A 31 32.51 -10.53 63.42
N LEU A 32 32.30 -9.22 63.56
CA LEU A 32 32.32 -8.26 62.45
C LEU A 32 33.69 -8.20 61.76
N GLU A 33 34.79 -8.17 62.53
CA GLU A 33 36.15 -8.18 61.97
C GLU A 33 36.44 -9.43 61.14
N LYS A 34 35.95 -10.59 61.59
CA LYS A 34 36.08 -11.84 60.83
C LYS A 34 35.31 -11.79 59.52
N GLN A 35 34.06 -11.30 59.54
CA GLN A 35 33.24 -11.15 58.33
C GLN A 35 33.88 -10.19 57.31
N MET A 36 34.43 -9.07 57.77
CA MET A 36 35.17 -8.12 56.91
C MET A 36 36.42 -8.76 56.29
N ALA A 37 37.15 -9.57 57.06
CA ALA A 37 38.34 -10.26 56.57
C ALA A 37 38.02 -11.32 55.49
N ASP A 38 36.89 -12.02 55.64
CA ASP A 38 36.43 -13.02 54.66
C ASP A 38 35.96 -12.35 53.36
N ILE A 39 35.13 -11.30 53.45
CA ILE A 39 34.72 -10.49 52.27
C ILE A 39 35.94 -9.86 51.57
N GLY A 40 36.92 -9.39 52.34
CA GLY A 40 38.17 -8.84 51.80
C GLY A 40 39.02 -9.86 51.05
N LYS A 41 38.92 -11.16 51.37
CA LYS A 41 39.57 -12.23 50.58
C LYS A 41 38.83 -12.47 49.27
N ASP A 42 37.49 -12.53 49.32
CA ASP A 42 36.64 -12.74 48.14
C ASP A 42 36.85 -11.62 47.09
N ILE A 43 36.97 -10.36 47.53
CA ILE A 43 37.27 -9.22 46.64
C ILE A 43 38.64 -9.40 45.96
N LYS A 44 39.68 -9.80 46.70
CA LYS A 44 41.02 -10.02 46.14
C LYS A 44 41.06 -11.19 45.16
N GLU A 45 40.27 -12.23 45.39
CA GLU A 45 40.15 -13.37 44.48
C GLU A 45 39.40 -12.99 43.19
N ASN A 46 38.31 -12.25 43.31
CA ASN A 46 37.57 -11.67 42.18
C ASN A 46 38.44 -10.70 41.36
N GLU A 47 39.29 -9.88 41.98
CA GLU A 47 40.21 -8.97 41.28
C GLU A 47 41.23 -9.71 40.40
N LYS A 48 41.71 -10.88 40.85
CA LYS A 48 42.60 -11.72 40.03
C LYS A 48 41.87 -12.27 38.81
N SER A 49 40.68 -12.81 39.01
CA SER A 49 39.81 -13.32 37.94
C SER A 49 39.39 -12.21 36.96
N ARG A 50 39.17 -10.98 37.46
CA ARG A 50 38.89 -9.79 36.63
C ARG A 50 40.05 -9.45 35.71
N LYS A 51 41.30 -9.47 36.21
CA LYS A 51 42.50 -9.23 35.39
C LYS A 51 42.71 -10.29 34.30
N GLN A 52 42.36 -11.55 34.56
CA GLN A 52 42.41 -12.61 33.56
C GLN A 52 41.40 -12.41 32.43
N ASN A 53 40.19 -11.93 32.75
CA ASN A 53 39.11 -11.75 31.78
C ASN A 53 39.08 -10.35 31.10
N ALA A 54 39.96 -9.43 31.51
CA ALA A 54 39.98 -8.03 31.01
C ALA A 54 40.23 -7.93 29.51
N LYS A 55 41.11 -8.78 28.95
CA LYS A 55 41.48 -8.73 27.52
C LYS A 55 40.31 -9.01 26.58
N ASP A 56 39.38 -9.89 26.98
CA ASP A 56 38.22 -10.23 26.15
C ASP A 56 37.13 -9.17 26.24
N PHE A 57 37.01 -8.50 27.38
CA PHE A 57 36.16 -7.31 27.54
C PHE A 57 36.67 -6.14 26.68
N GLU A 58 37.98 -5.83 26.72
CA GLU A 58 38.59 -4.76 25.91
C GLU A 58 38.42 -4.97 24.40
N LYS A 59 38.50 -6.23 23.92
CA LYS A 59 38.24 -6.56 22.52
C LYS A 59 36.79 -6.25 22.12
N LEU A 60 35.82 -6.65 22.94
CA LEU A 60 34.41 -6.38 22.66
C LEU A 60 34.08 -4.88 22.77
N GLU A 61 34.73 -4.17 23.68
CA GLU A 61 34.54 -2.73 23.85
C GLU A 61 35.12 -1.92 22.68
N THR A 62 36.30 -2.32 22.18
CA THR A 62 36.88 -1.72 20.96
C THR A 62 36.06 -2.03 19.71
N GLU A 63 35.50 -3.24 19.60
CA GLU A 63 34.57 -3.62 18.53
C GLU A 63 33.27 -2.81 18.60
N LEU A 64 32.71 -2.63 19.80
CA LEU A 64 31.53 -1.79 20.05
C LEU A 64 31.79 -0.35 19.61
N GLN A 65 32.97 0.20 19.93
CA GLN A 65 33.30 1.57 19.57
C GLN A 65 33.43 1.76 18.06
N ARG A 66 34.10 0.84 17.36
CA ARG A 66 34.17 0.85 15.89
C ARG A 66 32.79 0.83 15.25
N LYS A 67 31.89 -0.04 15.73
CA LYS A 67 30.52 -0.12 15.20
C LYS A 67 29.71 1.15 15.47
N LYS A 68 29.87 1.78 16.64
CA LYS A 68 29.26 3.10 16.95
C LYS A 68 29.77 4.21 16.02
N ASP A 69 31.05 4.21 15.69
CA ASP A 69 31.62 5.21 14.77
C ASP A 69 31.09 5.02 13.34
N MET A 70 30.96 3.76 12.89
CA MET A 70 30.31 3.44 11.61
C MET A 70 28.84 3.88 11.60
N LEU A 71 28.12 3.73 12.72
CA LEU A 71 26.72 4.14 12.85
C LEU A 71 26.57 5.66 12.74
N LYS A 72 27.47 6.42 13.38
CA LYS A 72 27.50 7.88 13.24
C LYS A 72 27.77 8.32 11.80
N GLN A 73 28.73 7.69 11.12
CA GLN A 73 29.03 8.02 9.72
C GLN A 73 27.82 7.75 8.81
N LYS A 74 27.14 6.61 8.99
CA LYS A 74 25.95 6.27 8.21
C LYS A 74 24.75 7.16 8.52
N GLN A 75 24.53 7.53 9.78
CA GLN A 75 23.52 8.53 10.17
C GLN A 75 23.82 9.91 9.56
N GLN A 76 25.09 10.34 9.52
CA GLN A 76 25.48 11.58 8.84
C GLN A 76 25.19 11.53 7.35
N GLN A 77 25.53 10.45 6.65
CA GLN A 77 25.20 10.26 5.23
C GLN A 77 23.69 10.33 4.97
N LEU A 78 22.88 9.80 5.90
CA LEU A 78 21.42 9.80 5.77
C LEU A 78 20.81 11.18 6.07
N ASN A 79 21.40 11.93 7.01
CA ASN A 79 21.03 13.32 7.31
C ASN A 79 21.44 14.28 6.19
N GLU A 80 22.60 14.09 5.57
CA GLU A 80 23.04 14.88 4.40
C GLU A 80 22.10 14.74 3.20
N LEU A 81 21.42 13.60 3.10
CA LEU A 81 20.41 13.37 2.07
C LEU A 81 19.13 14.20 2.31
N ASN A 82 18.89 14.78 3.51
CA ASN A 82 17.68 15.54 3.85
C ASN A 82 16.38 14.73 3.62
N ILE A 83 16.45 13.41 3.75
CA ILE A 83 15.31 12.51 3.51
C ILE A 83 14.80 11.96 4.85
N ASP A 84 13.78 12.64 5.38
CA ASP A 84 13.00 12.15 6.52
C ASP A 84 12.07 11.01 6.10
N THR A 85 11.58 10.25 7.09
CA THR A 85 10.48 9.28 6.92
C THR A 85 9.26 9.89 6.23
N ASN A 86 9.01 11.19 6.42
CA ASN A 86 7.97 11.93 5.73
C ASN A 86 8.23 12.09 4.22
N TYR A 87 9.49 12.29 3.82
CA TYR A 87 9.87 12.38 2.41
C TYR A 87 9.77 11.01 1.72
N LEU A 88 10.11 9.92 2.42
CA LEU A 88 9.86 8.56 1.94
C LEU A 88 8.38 8.28 1.69
N ASN A 89 7.52 8.62 2.67
CA ASN A 89 6.08 8.45 2.54
C ASN A 89 5.54 9.32 1.38
N GLY A 90 6.11 10.51 1.17
CA GLY A 90 5.86 11.35 0.00
C GLY A 90 6.26 10.66 -1.31
N LEU A 91 7.47 10.11 -1.38
CA LEU A 91 7.98 9.37 -2.56
C LEU A 91 7.14 8.14 -2.87
N GLU A 92 6.73 7.37 -1.87
CA GLU A 92 5.83 6.23 -2.06
C GLU A 92 4.45 6.67 -2.55
N SER A 93 3.93 7.76 -2.01
CA SER A 93 2.68 8.37 -2.48
C SER A 93 2.81 8.81 -3.94
N ASP A 94 3.91 9.47 -4.30
CA ASP A 94 4.17 9.93 -5.67
C ASP A 94 4.32 8.75 -6.64
N ILE A 95 5.03 7.69 -6.24
CA ILE A 95 5.12 6.44 -7.01
C ILE A 95 3.72 5.85 -7.22
N ARG A 96 2.89 5.78 -6.17
CA ARG A 96 1.51 5.26 -6.27
C ARG A 96 0.66 6.13 -7.18
N ASN A 97 0.74 7.46 -7.05
CA ASN A 97 -0.01 8.42 -7.85
C ASN A 97 0.38 8.32 -9.33
N ILE A 98 1.68 8.31 -9.65
CA ILE A 98 2.17 8.16 -11.04
C ILE A 98 1.79 6.79 -11.61
N THR A 99 1.81 5.74 -10.79
CA THR A 99 1.39 4.39 -11.21
C THR A 99 -0.11 4.35 -11.52
N GLN A 100 -0.95 4.93 -10.65
CA GLN A 100 -2.39 5.04 -10.88
C GLN A 100 -2.72 5.94 -12.08
N GLU A 101 -1.98 7.05 -12.25
CA GLU A 101 -2.07 7.89 -13.44
C GLU A 101 -1.76 7.05 -14.69
N LEU A 102 -0.65 6.31 -14.72
CA LEU A 102 -0.29 5.45 -15.84
C LEU A 102 -1.34 4.37 -16.12
N GLU A 103 -1.91 3.75 -15.08
CA GLU A 103 -2.99 2.76 -15.22
C GLU A 103 -4.28 3.39 -15.73
N SER A 104 -4.65 4.57 -15.24
CA SER A 104 -5.82 5.30 -15.70
C SER A 104 -5.65 5.76 -17.16
N ILE A 105 -4.47 6.26 -17.53
CA ILE A 105 -4.13 6.66 -18.90
C ILE A 105 -4.15 5.45 -19.84
N ARG A 106 -3.66 4.29 -19.38
CA ARG A 106 -3.73 3.03 -20.14
C ARG A 106 -5.18 2.56 -20.30
N SER A 107 -5.98 2.61 -19.23
CA SER A 107 -7.38 2.16 -19.18
C SER A 107 -8.34 3.05 -19.98
N GLN A 108 -8.23 4.38 -19.84
CA GLN A 108 -9.04 5.38 -20.54
C GLN A 108 -8.89 5.30 -22.06
N MET A 109 -7.85 4.63 -22.56
CA MET A 109 -7.50 4.55 -23.97
C MET A 109 -7.41 3.10 -24.49
N ASN A 110 -8.25 2.20 -23.98
CA ASN A 110 -8.42 0.84 -24.53
C ASN A 110 -8.68 0.84 -26.06
N SER A 111 -9.33 1.88 -26.60
CA SER A 111 -9.55 2.04 -28.04
C SER A 111 -8.27 2.36 -28.83
N LEU A 112 -7.32 3.12 -28.26
CA LEU A 112 -6.00 3.35 -28.86
C LEU A 112 -5.05 2.18 -28.62
N GLN A 113 -5.23 1.43 -27.53
CA GLN A 113 -4.48 0.18 -27.31
C GLN A 113 -4.81 -0.84 -28.41
N GLN A 114 -6.05 -0.88 -28.90
CA GLN A 114 -6.43 -1.69 -30.06
C GLN A 114 -5.71 -1.24 -31.34
N VAL A 115 -5.51 0.07 -31.53
CA VAL A 115 -4.70 0.62 -32.63
C VAL A 115 -3.22 0.30 -32.45
N ALA A 116 -2.66 0.41 -31.24
CA ALA A 116 -1.28 0.03 -30.95
C ALA A 116 -1.02 -1.47 -31.21
N ARG A 117 -1.94 -2.33 -30.76
CA ARG A 117 -1.94 -3.78 -31.07
C ARG A 117 -2.08 -4.05 -32.57
N SER A 118 -2.68 -3.14 -33.34
CA SER A 118 -2.76 -3.30 -34.80
C SER A 118 -1.38 -3.20 -35.48
N PHE A 119 -0.39 -2.59 -34.81
CA PHE A 119 1.01 -2.54 -35.24
C PHE A 119 1.89 -3.63 -34.59
N GLU A 120 1.31 -4.57 -33.85
CA GLU A 120 2.01 -5.75 -33.32
C GLU A 120 1.89 -6.93 -34.28
N PHE A 121 3.02 -7.59 -34.53
CA PHE A 121 3.09 -8.79 -35.34
C PHE A 121 3.03 -10.03 -34.45
N GLU A 122 1.84 -10.65 -34.38
CA GLU A 122 1.63 -11.92 -33.68
C GLU A 122 1.96 -13.10 -34.61
N TYR A 123 2.86 -13.98 -34.16
CA TYR A 123 3.19 -15.24 -34.83
C TYR A 123 3.58 -16.31 -33.81
N THR A 124 3.39 -17.57 -34.18
CA THR A 124 3.94 -18.73 -33.44
C THR A 124 5.32 -19.04 -34.00
N SER A 125 6.31 -19.30 -33.14
CA SER A 125 7.65 -19.67 -33.58
C SER A 125 7.61 -20.86 -34.56
N PRO A 126 8.09 -20.72 -35.81
CA PRO A 126 8.04 -21.76 -36.85
C PRO A 126 8.68 -23.10 -36.47
N HIS A 127 9.70 -23.07 -35.59
CA HIS A 127 10.37 -24.24 -35.03
C HIS A 127 11.09 -23.89 -33.71
N ARG A 128 11.52 -24.90 -32.96
CA ARG A 128 12.10 -24.75 -31.60
C ARG A 128 13.32 -23.82 -31.53
N ASN A 129 14.18 -23.83 -32.55
CA ASN A 129 15.39 -22.99 -32.62
C ASN A 129 15.24 -21.75 -33.53
N PHE A 130 14.02 -21.23 -33.69
CA PHE A 130 13.80 -20.08 -34.56
C PHE A 130 14.32 -18.81 -33.89
N ASP A 131 15.15 -18.06 -34.61
CA ASP A 131 15.72 -16.81 -34.11
C ASP A 131 14.73 -15.66 -34.30
N ALA A 132 14.02 -15.32 -33.22
CA ALA A 132 13.05 -14.24 -33.19
C ALA A 132 13.66 -12.85 -33.48
N SER A 133 14.98 -12.69 -33.32
CA SER A 133 15.66 -11.40 -33.58
C SER A 133 15.70 -11.02 -35.07
N GLN A 134 15.52 -12.00 -35.96
CA GLN A 134 15.45 -11.78 -37.41
C GLN A 134 14.14 -11.07 -37.86
N VAL A 135 13.17 -10.95 -36.95
CA VAL A 135 11.89 -10.30 -37.16
C VAL A 135 11.93 -8.91 -36.52
N ASN A 136 12.22 -7.88 -37.32
CA ASN A 136 12.30 -6.50 -36.83
C ASN A 136 10.91 -5.93 -36.46
N GLY A 137 9.84 -6.42 -37.09
CA GLY A 137 8.45 -6.06 -36.77
C GLY A 137 7.76 -5.22 -37.84
N MET A 138 6.58 -4.68 -37.54
CA MET A 138 5.81 -3.88 -38.52
C MET A 138 6.41 -2.48 -38.72
N VAL A 139 6.32 -1.96 -39.95
CA VAL A 139 6.83 -0.63 -40.32
C VAL A 139 6.30 0.46 -39.39
N GLY A 140 5.01 0.43 -39.02
CA GLY A 140 4.41 1.43 -38.12
C GLY A 140 5.02 1.51 -36.72
N LYS A 141 5.67 0.43 -36.24
CA LYS A 141 6.40 0.40 -34.95
C LYS A 141 7.85 0.86 -35.09
N LEU A 142 8.42 0.73 -36.28
CA LEU A 142 9.83 0.99 -36.59
C LEU A 142 10.11 2.46 -36.96
N ILE A 143 9.07 3.28 -37.08
CA ILE A 143 9.18 4.69 -37.46
C ILE A 143 8.87 5.63 -36.30
N ARG A 144 9.55 6.78 -36.28
CA ARG A 144 9.21 7.93 -35.45
C ARG A 144 9.10 9.16 -36.34
N VAL A 145 7.99 9.90 -36.27
CA VAL A 145 7.84 11.14 -37.04
C VAL A 145 8.65 12.23 -36.35
N LYS A 146 9.50 12.95 -37.10
CA LYS A 146 10.37 14.01 -36.53
C LYS A 146 9.54 15.16 -35.97
N ASP A 147 8.47 15.53 -36.66
CA ASP A 147 7.50 16.52 -36.21
C ASP A 147 6.06 15.98 -36.30
N VAL A 148 5.33 16.13 -35.20
CA VAL A 148 3.97 15.64 -35.00
C VAL A 148 2.98 16.23 -36.02
N GLN A 149 3.26 17.42 -36.57
CA GLN A 149 2.41 18.03 -37.60
C GLN A 149 2.30 17.17 -38.87
N TYR A 150 3.40 16.51 -39.27
CA TYR A 150 3.46 15.67 -40.47
C TYR A 150 2.90 14.26 -40.25
N SER A 151 2.43 13.93 -39.04
CA SER A 151 1.99 12.55 -38.71
C SER A 151 0.88 12.04 -39.62
N LYS A 152 -0.05 12.93 -40.03
CA LYS A 152 -1.15 12.59 -40.95
C LYS A 152 -0.63 12.31 -42.36
N ALA A 153 0.22 13.20 -42.87
CA ALA A 153 0.83 13.05 -44.18
C ALA A 153 1.69 11.78 -44.27
N VAL A 154 2.48 11.47 -43.24
CA VAL A 154 3.30 10.26 -43.16
C VAL A 154 2.42 9.00 -43.09
N GLN A 155 1.33 9.03 -42.30
CA GLN A 155 0.36 7.92 -42.23
C GLN A 155 -0.26 7.62 -43.61
N VAL A 156 -0.67 8.67 -44.32
CA VAL A 156 -1.30 8.55 -45.65
C VAL A 156 -0.28 8.21 -46.74
N ALA A 157 0.96 8.71 -46.62
CA ALA A 157 2.05 8.41 -47.54
C ALA A 157 2.35 6.92 -47.56
N ALA A 158 2.51 6.30 -46.38
CA ALA A 158 2.73 4.85 -46.25
C ALA A 158 1.45 4.02 -46.46
N GLY A 159 0.30 4.51 -46.00
CA GLY A 159 -0.98 3.81 -46.12
C GLY A 159 -0.93 2.38 -45.58
N GLY A 160 -1.35 1.40 -46.38
CA GLY A 160 -1.31 -0.02 -46.00
C GLY A 160 0.10 -0.59 -45.78
N MET A 161 1.15 0.11 -46.21
CA MET A 161 2.54 -0.33 -46.01
C MET A 161 2.97 -0.28 -44.53
N LEU A 162 2.26 0.48 -43.68
CA LEU A 162 2.53 0.56 -42.24
C LEU A 162 2.37 -0.79 -41.52
N TYR A 163 1.50 -1.66 -42.04
CA TYR A 163 1.19 -2.97 -41.46
C TYR A 163 2.05 -4.11 -42.04
N GLN A 164 3.02 -3.79 -42.90
CA GLN A 164 3.94 -4.77 -43.47
C GLN A 164 5.06 -5.06 -42.47
N VAL A 165 5.52 -6.31 -42.44
CA VAL A 165 6.49 -6.80 -41.46
C VAL A 165 7.88 -6.85 -42.09
N VAL A 166 8.84 -6.20 -41.45
CA VAL A 166 10.25 -6.17 -41.89
C VAL A 166 11.00 -7.34 -41.26
N VAL A 167 11.68 -8.13 -42.10
CA VAL A 167 12.52 -9.26 -41.69
C VAL A 167 13.90 -9.15 -42.32
N ASP A 168 14.92 -9.69 -41.66
CA ASP A 168 16.30 -9.62 -42.13
C ASP A 168 16.49 -10.37 -43.46
N ASN A 169 15.91 -11.57 -43.58
CA ASN A 169 16.09 -12.46 -44.72
C ASN A 169 14.78 -13.00 -45.30
N HIS A 170 14.74 -13.21 -46.61
CA HIS A 170 13.60 -13.84 -47.29
C HIS A 170 13.29 -15.27 -46.80
N ASP A 171 14.28 -16.03 -46.34
CA ASP A 171 14.07 -17.36 -45.73
C ASP A 171 13.27 -17.28 -44.43
N CYS A 172 13.57 -16.30 -43.58
CA CYS A 172 12.79 -16.00 -42.38
C CYS A 172 11.34 -15.65 -42.76
N GLY A 173 11.15 -14.83 -43.79
CA GLY A 173 9.83 -14.50 -44.31
C GLY A 173 9.04 -15.74 -44.78
N LYS A 174 9.69 -16.65 -45.51
CA LYS A 174 9.09 -17.90 -45.97
C LYS A 174 8.66 -18.79 -44.80
N GLN A 175 9.53 -18.97 -43.80
CA GLN A 175 9.24 -19.77 -42.61
C GLN A 175 8.05 -19.23 -41.82
N LEU A 176 7.96 -17.90 -41.68
CA LEU A 176 6.82 -17.25 -40.99
C LEU A 176 5.50 -17.41 -41.75
N LEU A 177 5.53 -17.36 -43.09
CA LEU A 177 4.33 -17.57 -43.91
C LEU A 177 3.86 -19.03 -43.90
N GLU A 178 4.78 -20.00 -43.94
CA GLU A 178 4.44 -21.43 -43.99
C GLU A 178 4.06 -22.01 -42.62
N ARG A 179 4.75 -21.59 -41.55
CA ARG A 179 4.67 -22.24 -40.22
C ARG A 179 4.40 -21.27 -39.06
N GLY A 180 4.27 -19.97 -39.32
CA GLY A 180 4.05 -18.95 -38.28
C GLY A 180 2.63 -18.84 -37.74
N GLN A 181 1.67 -19.62 -38.27
CA GLN A 181 0.25 -19.62 -37.85
C GLN A 181 -0.36 -18.21 -37.77
N LEU A 182 -0.17 -17.42 -38.83
CA LEU A 182 -0.57 -16.01 -38.87
C LEU A 182 -2.11 -15.88 -38.85
N ARG A 183 -2.63 -15.04 -37.96
CA ARG A 183 -4.07 -14.81 -37.80
C ARG A 183 -4.69 -13.90 -38.88
N LYS A 184 -3.85 -13.16 -39.60
CA LYS A 184 -4.25 -12.15 -40.60
C LYS A 184 -3.38 -12.29 -41.84
N ARG A 185 -3.85 -11.75 -42.96
CA ARG A 185 -3.01 -11.60 -44.16
C ARG A 185 -1.91 -10.59 -43.88
N VAL A 186 -0.65 -11.02 -44.00
CA VAL A 186 0.53 -10.19 -43.76
C VAL A 186 1.36 -10.12 -45.03
N THR A 187 1.95 -8.96 -45.29
CA THR A 187 2.97 -8.78 -46.33
C THR A 187 4.31 -8.59 -45.65
N ILE A 188 5.31 -9.37 -46.06
CA ILE A 188 6.64 -9.37 -45.45
C ILE A 188 7.62 -8.66 -46.38
N ILE A 189 8.46 -7.78 -45.82
CA ILE A 189 9.53 -7.04 -46.49
C ILE A 189 10.87 -7.67 -46.09
N PRO A 190 11.48 -8.49 -46.96
CA PRO A 190 12.81 -9.04 -46.72
C PRO A 190 13.90 -8.01 -47.06
N LEU A 191 14.70 -7.61 -46.06
CA LEU A 191 15.74 -6.59 -46.22
C LEU A 191 16.79 -6.98 -47.26
N ASN A 192 17.09 -8.28 -47.42
CA ASN A 192 18.05 -8.76 -48.40
C ASN A 192 17.58 -8.78 -49.87
N LYS A 193 16.28 -8.60 -50.15
CA LYS A 193 15.72 -8.65 -51.52
C LYS A 193 14.89 -7.43 -51.90
N ILE A 194 14.59 -6.53 -50.98
CA ILE A 194 13.72 -5.39 -51.27
C ILE A 194 14.44 -4.34 -52.14
N GLU A 195 13.86 -4.04 -53.29
CA GLU A 195 14.31 -2.94 -54.15
C GLU A 195 13.44 -1.70 -53.92
N ALA A 196 14.07 -0.60 -53.52
CA ALA A 196 13.39 0.66 -53.27
C ALA A 196 13.52 1.61 -54.47
N ARG A 197 12.38 2.15 -54.94
CA ARG A 197 12.38 3.27 -55.89
C ARG A 197 12.44 4.58 -55.11
N VAL A 198 13.59 5.23 -55.11
CA VAL A 198 13.79 6.52 -54.44
C VAL A 198 13.71 7.64 -55.48
N ILE A 199 13.14 8.78 -55.10
CA ILE A 199 13.09 9.97 -55.96
C ILE A 199 14.53 10.50 -56.16
N PRO A 200 15.00 10.64 -57.41
CA PRO A 200 16.29 11.26 -57.70
C PRO A 200 16.39 12.69 -57.17
N GLN A 201 17.56 13.08 -56.67
CA GLN A 201 17.78 14.39 -56.05
C GLN A 201 17.48 15.57 -57.01
N GLN A 202 17.74 15.40 -58.31
CA GLN A 202 17.40 16.38 -59.35
C GLN A 202 15.89 16.71 -59.38
N LEU A 203 15.02 15.70 -59.19
CA LEU A 203 13.57 15.89 -59.16
C LEU A 203 13.12 16.53 -57.85
N VAL A 204 13.80 16.26 -56.73
CA VAL A 204 13.55 16.91 -55.44
C VAL A 204 13.87 18.40 -55.52
N GLU A 205 15.02 18.76 -56.11
CA GLU A 205 15.40 20.16 -56.33
C GLU A 205 14.45 20.89 -57.27
N LYS A 206 14.00 20.24 -58.35
CA LYS A 206 13.01 20.81 -59.27
C LYS A 206 11.67 21.04 -58.57
N ALA A 207 11.18 20.08 -57.79
CA ALA A 207 9.96 20.24 -56.99
C ALA A 207 10.10 21.43 -56.02
N GLY A 208 11.24 21.55 -55.34
CA GLY A 208 11.54 22.69 -54.47
C GLY A 208 11.59 24.04 -55.19
N ARG A 209 12.04 24.10 -56.45
CA ARG A 209 11.99 25.34 -57.27
C ARG A 209 10.57 25.71 -57.71
N LEU A 210 9.72 24.72 -57.96
CA LEU A 210 8.34 24.93 -58.44
C LEU A 210 7.41 25.49 -57.36
N VAL A 211 7.50 24.97 -56.13
CA VAL A 211 6.56 25.31 -55.05
C VAL A 211 7.22 25.92 -53.81
N GLY A 212 8.55 26.02 -53.79
CA GLY A 212 9.33 26.43 -52.62
C GLY A 212 9.84 25.23 -51.83
N LYS A 213 11.09 25.29 -51.36
CA LYS A 213 11.75 24.18 -50.65
C LYS A 213 11.05 23.78 -49.34
N ASP A 214 10.41 24.75 -48.68
CA ASP A 214 9.68 24.52 -47.42
C ASP A 214 8.27 23.94 -47.66
N ASN A 215 7.77 24.01 -48.90
CA ASN A 215 6.42 23.56 -49.25
C ASN A 215 6.39 22.15 -49.83
N CYS A 216 7.54 21.52 -50.05
CA CYS A 216 7.65 20.17 -50.60
C CYS A 216 8.88 19.44 -50.05
N SER A 217 8.65 18.33 -49.36
CA SER A 217 9.70 17.47 -48.80
C SER A 217 9.44 16.01 -49.16
N VAL A 218 10.48 15.19 -49.20
CA VAL A 218 10.30 13.75 -49.40
C VAL A 218 9.83 13.13 -48.09
N ALA A 219 8.85 12.22 -48.12
CA ALA A 219 8.30 11.60 -46.91
C ALA A 219 9.38 10.90 -46.06
N LEU A 220 10.44 10.38 -46.69
CA LEU A 220 11.58 9.77 -46.03
C LEU A 220 12.33 10.75 -45.09
N GLU A 221 12.39 12.03 -45.42
CA GLU A 221 13.10 13.05 -44.62
C GLU A 221 12.36 13.40 -43.33
N LEU A 222 11.03 13.21 -43.32
CA LEU A 222 10.13 13.54 -42.20
C LEU A 222 10.07 12.43 -41.13
N VAL A 223 10.69 11.28 -41.41
CA VAL A 223 10.68 10.09 -40.55
C VAL A 223 12.09 9.81 -40.02
N ALA A 224 12.18 9.39 -38.75
CA ALA A 224 13.36 8.86 -38.10
C ALA A 224 13.19 7.35 -37.90
N TYR A 225 14.25 6.60 -38.17
CA TYR A 225 14.26 5.13 -38.13
C TYR A 225 15.69 4.62 -37.85
N GLU A 226 15.80 3.35 -37.46
CA GLU A 226 17.10 2.70 -37.24
C GLU A 226 17.78 2.33 -38.56
N GLN A 227 19.11 2.45 -38.63
CA GLN A 227 19.86 2.24 -39.87
C GLN A 227 19.70 0.82 -40.43
N LYS A 228 19.48 -0.19 -39.56
CA LYS A 228 19.24 -1.58 -39.95
C LYS A 228 18.05 -1.74 -40.92
N VAL A 229 17.02 -0.90 -40.81
CA VAL A 229 15.78 -1.02 -41.60
C VAL A 229 15.70 -0.02 -42.76
N GLU A 230 16.82 0.64 -43.11
CA GLU A 230 16.86 1.70 -44.12
C GLU A 230 16.30 1.27 -45.49
N ALA A 231 16.60 0.05 -45.94
CA ALA A 231 16.11 -0.47 -47.23
C ALA A 231 14.56 -0.55 -47.26
N ALA A 232 13.94 -0.98 -46.15
CA ALA A 232 12.49 -1.00 -46.01
C ALA A 232 11.90 0.42 -45.96
N MET A 233 12.57 1.36 -45.28
CA MET A 233 12.10 2.74 -45.19
C MET A 233 12.18 3.49 -46.53
N LYS A 234 13.25 3.27 -47.30
CA LYS A 234 13.36 3.77 -48.69
C LYS A 234 12.25 3.22 -49.57
N TYR A 235 11.89 1.94 -49.42
CA TYR A 235 10.78 1.34 -50.16
C TYR A 235 9.42 1.96 -49.83
N VAL A 236 9.15 2.21 -48.54
CA VAL A 236 7.85 2.74 -48.08
C VAL A 236 7.71 4.25 -48.33
N PHE A 237 8.74 5.04 -48.01
CA PHE A 237 8.67 6.52 -47.99
C PHE A 237 9.47 7.21 -49.09
N GLY A 238 10.36 6.50 -49.80
CA GLY A 238 11.28 7.10 -50.77
C GLY A 238 10.66 7.57 -52.08
N ASN A 239 9.41 7.19 -52.38
CA ASN A 239 8.73 7.50 -53.64
C ASN A 239 7.58 8.53 -53.51
N THR A 240 7.40 9.14 -52.34
CA THR A 240 6.26 10.02 -52.06
C THR A 240 6.73 11.40 -51.60
N PHE A 241 6.16 12.46 -52.19
CA PHE A 241 6.32 13.83 -51.72
C PHE A 241 5.23 14.20 -50.71
N VAL A 242 5.60 15.00 -49.72
CA VAL A 242 4.69 15.64 -48.77
C VAL A 242 4.71 17.13 -49.04
N CYS A 243 3.54 17.71 -49.29
CA CYS A 243 3.37 19.12 -49.61
C CYS A 243 2.52 19.82 -48.54
N THR A 244 2.72 21.11 -48.34
CA THR A 244 1.95 21.92 -47.39
C THR A 244 0.48 22.04 -47.82
N ASP A 245 0.24 22.48 -49.06
CA ASP A 245 -1.09 22.79 -49.58
C ASP A 245 -1.50 21.92 -50.78
N MET A 246 -2.82 21.84 -51.04
CA MET A 246 -3.39 21.19 -52.23
C MET A 246 -2.82 21.71 -53.55
N ASN A 247 -2.61 23.02 -53.64
CA ASN A 247 -2.09 23.64 -54.88
C ASN A 247 -0.64 23.20 -55.14
N ALA A 248 0.18 23.11 -54.09
CA ALA A 248 1.54 22.61 -54.19
C ALA A 248 1.56 21.12 -54.59
N ALA A 249 0.75 20.30 -53.91
CA ALA A 249 0.63 18.87 -54.23
C ALA A 249 0.16 18.62 -55.66
N LYS A 250 -0.83 19.38 -56.15
CA LYS A 250 -1.34 19.29 -57.53
C LYS A 250 -0.25 19.66 -58.55
N THR A 251 0.48 20.74 -58.30
CA THR A 251 1.52 21.23 -59.21
C THR A 251 2.67 20.22 -59.33
N VAL A 252 3.11 19.65 -58.21
CA VAL A 252 4.20 18.66 -58.19
C VAL A 252 3.75 17.29 -58.74
N ALA A 253 2.54 16.83 -58.42
CA ALA A 253 2.06 15.51 -58.84
C ALA A 253 1.83 15.39 -60.35
N PHE A 254 1.38 16.47 -60.99
CA PHE A 254 1.02 16.50 -62.42
C PHE A 254 2.09 17.14 -63.31
N ASP A 255 3.23 17.58 -62.76
CA ASP A 255 4.35 18.07 -63.58
C ASP A 255 4.83 16.95 -64.53
N PRO A 256 5.01 17.23 -65.84
CA PRO A 256 5.34 16.22 -66.85
C PRO A 256 6.62 15.43 -66.57
N GLU A 257 7.58 16.01 -65.87
CA GLU A 257 8.87 15.39 -65.55
C GLU A 257 8.89 14.73 -64.17
N ILE A 258 8.17 15.28 -63.18
CA ILE A 258 8.17 14.73 -61.82
C ILE A 258 7.28 13.48 -61.76
N LYS A 259 5.99 13.58 -62.12
CA LYS A 259 5.00 12.48 -62.09
C LYS A 259 5.15 11.54 -60.88
N ARG A 260 5.14 12.08 -59.66
CA ARG A 260 5.18 11.30 -58.40
C ARG A 260 3.96 11.53 -57.53
N LYS A 261 3.67 10.53 -56.69
CA LYS A 261 2.61 10.60 -55.68
C LYS A 261 2.94 11.74 -54.72
N CYS A 262 1.98 12.64 -54.52
CA CYS A 262 2.08 13.74 -53.56
C CYS A 262 0.97 13.63 -52.52
N VAL A 263 1.30 13.95 -51.27
CA VAL A 263 0.36 13.92 -50.14
C VAL A 263 0.39 15.28 -49.46
N THR A 264 -0.77 15.88 -49.19
CA THR A 264 -0.85 17.14 -48.43
C THR A 264 -0.66 16.91 -46.93
N MET A 265 -0.37 17.97 -46.17
CA MET A 265 -0.36 17.92 -44.70
C MET A 265 -1.69 17.40 -44.12
N ASP A 266 -2.79 17.74 -44.80
CA ASP A 266 -4.14 17.31 -44.46
C ASP A 266 -4.50 15.91 -44.98
N GLY A 267 -3.56 15.17 -45.57
CA GLY A 267 -3.71 13.75 -45.90
C GLY A 267 -4.51 13.48 -47.18
N GLU A 268 -4.57 14.44 -48.11
CA GLU A 268 -5.12 14.21 -49.44
C GLU A 268 -4.03 13.69 -50.36
N VAL A 269 -4.38 12.73 -51.21
CA VAL A 269 -3.43 12.05 -52.10
C VAL A 269 -3.69 12.44 -53.54
N PHE A 270 -2.62 12.90 -54.20
CA PHE A 270 -2.57 13.21 -55.62
C PHE A 270 -1.68 12.17 -56.30
N ASN A 271 -2.28 11.26 -57.06
CA ASN A 271 -1.52 10.32 -57.88
C ASN A 271 -1.29 10.91 -59.28
N PRO A 272 -0.12 10.68 -59.89
CA PRO A 272 0.18 11.09 -61.27
C PRO A 272 -0.80 10.53 -62.30
N ASN A 273 -1.44 9.41 -61.97
CA ASN A 273 -2.44 8.74 -62.81
C ASN A 273 -3.81 9.45 -62.81
N GLY A 274 -3.94 10.62 -62.16
CA GLY A 274 -5.16 11.43 -62.17
C GLY A 274 -6.16 11.11 -61.07
N THR A 275 -5.87 10.16 -60.18
CA THR A 275 -6.77 9.84 -59.06
C THR A 275 -6.49 10.76 -57.87
N LEU A 276 -7.56 11.34 -57.33
CA LEU A 276 -7.55 12.16 -56.11
C LEU A 276 -8.24 11.37 -55.00
N THR A 277 -7.62 11.27 -53.83
CA THR A 277 -8.20 10.56 -52.69
C THR A 277 -8.16 11.45 -51.45
N GLY A 278 -9.32 11.68 -50.84
CA GLY A 278 -9.49 12.45 -49.60
C GLY A 278 -10.65 11.90 -48.79
N GLY A 279 -10.64 12.10 -47.47
CA GLY A 279 -11.63 11.51 -46.56
C GLY A 279 -11.56 12.04 -45.13
N ALA A 280 -12.43 11.50 -44.27
CA ALA A 280 -12.56 11.93 -42.87
C ALA A 280 -11.28 11.69 -42.04
N ASP A 281 -11.12 12.53 -41.03
CA ASP A 281 -9.87 12.74 -40.28
C ASP A 281 -9.52 11.58 -39.33
N ARG A 282 -8.95 10.50 -39.87
CA ARG A 282 -8.42 9.37 -39.06
C ARG A 282 -6.92 9.52 -38.81
N ASN A 283 -6.59 10.37 -37.86
CA ASN A 283 -5.22 10.67 -37.47
C ASN A 283 -4.72 9.76 -36.32
N GLU A 284 -4.75 8.45 -36.57
CA GLU A 284 -4.49 7.41 -35.55
C GLU A 284 -3.01 7.36 -35.12
N LEU A 285 -2.07 7.54 -36.07
CA LEU A 285 -0.64 7.56 -35.77
C LEU A 285 -0.24 8.73 -34.86
N LYS A 286 -0.83 9.91 -35.07
CA LYS A 286 -0.59 11.11 -34.24
C LYS A 286 -0.98 10.85 -32.78
N LYS A 287 -2.13 10.20 -32.55
CA LYS A 287 -2.62 9.86 -31.20
C LYS A 287 -1.71 8.84 -30.52
N VAL A 288 -1.30 7.79 -31.23
CA VAL A 288 -0.40 6.75 -30.70
C VAL A 288 0.98 7.33 -30.38
N PHE A 289 1.54 8.20 -31.23
CA PHE A 289 2.86 8.78 -31.02
C PHE A 289 2.90 9.76 -29.84
N LEU A 290 1.92 10.68 -29.76
CA LEU A 290 1.80 11.60 -28.62
C LEU A 290 1.63 10.83 -27.30
N TRP A 291 0.88 9.73 -27.33
CA TRP A 291 0.68 8.86 -26.18
C TRP A 291 1.97 8.14 -25.77
N ASN A 292 2.69 7.50 -26.70
CA ASN A 292 3.97 6.86 -26.42
C ASN A 292 4.99 7.84 -25.82
N LYS A 293 5.01 9.09 -26.31
CA LYS A 293 5.86 10.15 -25.76
C LYS A 293 5.46 10.54 -24.34
N TYR A 294 4.16 10.66 -24.07
CA TYR A 294 3.64 11.03 -22.75
C TYR A 294 3.85 9.90 -21.72
N CYS A 295 3.50 8.66 -22.07
CA CYS A 295 3.75 7.49 -21.25
C CYS A 295 5.25 7.27 -21.00
N GLY A 296 6.10 7.45 -22.02
CA GLY A 296 7.54 7.34 -21.86
C GLY A 296 8.12 8.36 -20.87
N LYS A 297 7.62 9.60 -20.87
CA LYS A 297 8.02 10.61 -19.88
C LYS A 297 7.63 10.20 -18.45
N LYS A 298 6.36 9.85 -18.24
CA LYS A 298 5.85 9.42 -16.93
C LYS A 298 6.54 8.15 -16.43
N GLN A 299 6.89 7.23 -17.33
CA GLN A 299 7.62 6.01 -16.99
C GLN A 299 9.09 6.29 -16.62
N SER A 300 9.72 7.28 -17.24
CA SER A 300 11.06 7.73 -16.84
C SER A 300 11.05 8.44 -15.48
N GLU A 301 10.04 9.25 -15.20
CA GLU A 301 9.82 9.86 -13.87
C GLU A 301 9.63 8.78 -12.80
N LEU A 302 8.77 7.79 -13.06
CA LEU A 302 8.55 6.65 -12.18
C LEU A 302 9.86 5.91 -11.87
N GLN A 303 10.69 5.66 -12.89
CA GLN A 303 11.95 4.95 -12.74
C GLN A 303 12.95 5.73 -11.86
N LYS A 304 12.99 7.07 -11.97
CA LYS A 304 13.83 7.91 -11.11
C LYS A 304 13.39 7.84 -9.65
N PHE A 305 12.08 7.95 -9.39
CA PHE A 305 11.53 7.86 -8.03
C PHE A 305 11.74 6.48 -7.42
N GLN A 306 11.59 5.40 -8.21
CA GLN A 306 11.88 4.04 -7.76
C GLN A 306 13.35 3.84 -7.39
N GLN A 307 14.28 4.35 -8.21
CA GLN A 307 15.72 4.28 -7.89
C GLN A 307 16.08 5.03 -6.61
N GLN A 308 15.49 6.21 -6.38
CA GLN A 308 15.68 6.98 -5.16
C GLN A 308 15.13 6.25 -3.93
N SER A 309 13.93 5.68 -4.03
CA SER A 309 13.31 4.88 -2.97
C SER A 309 14.15 3.64 -2.63
N GLU A 310 14.62 2.90 -3.64
CA GLU A 310 15.45 1.70 -3.44
C GLU A 310 16.81 2.02 -2.79
N HIS A 311 17.45 3.12 -3.20
CA HIS A 311 18.70 3.58 -2.59
C HIS A 311 18.51 3.93 -1.11
N TYR A 312 17.39 4.57 -0.76
CA TYR A 312 17.09 4.90 0.63
C TYR A 312 16.77 3.66 1.46
N GLN A 313 15.93 2.76 0.95
CA GLN A 313 15.56 1.51 1.64
C GLN A 313 16.81 0.71 2.03
N LYS A 314 17.77 0.56 1.10
CA LYS A 314 19.06 -0.10 1.37
C LYS A 314 19.86 0.61 2.48
N ALA A 315 19.94 1.93 2.44
CA ALA A 315 20.66 2.70 3.47
C ALA A 315 20.01 2.57 4.86
N THR A 316 18.67 2.52 4.94
CA THR A 316 17.96 2.27 6.20
C THR A 316 18.11 0.84 6.71
N GLU A 317 18.08 -0.16 5.83
CA GLU A 317 18.32 -1.57 6.20
C GLU A 317 19.74 -1.76 6.77
N GLU A 318 20.75 -1.16 6.12
CA GLU A 318 22.13 -1.18 6.61
C GLU A 318 22.25 -0.55 8.01
N LEU A 319 21.53 0.54 8.27
CA LEU A 319 21.51 1.19 9.59
C LEU A 319 20.88 0.31 10.67
N GLN A 320 19.73 -0.30 10.37
CA GLN A 320 19.05 -1.22 11.29
C GLN A 320 19.92 -2.44 11.62
N LEU A 321 20.61 -3.01 10.63
CA LEU A 321 21.55 -4.09 10.83
C LEU A 321 22.67 -3.68 11.79
N LEU A 322 23.23 -2.49 11.60
CA LEU A 322 24.32 -1.98 12.42
C LEU A 322 23.86 -1.69 13.87
N GLU A 323 22.63 -1.20 14.06
CA GLU A 323 22.01 -1.02 15.38
C GLU A 323 21.82 -2.34 16.12
N GLU A 324 21.32 -3.38 15.45
CA GLU A 324 21.16 -4.71 16.02
C GLU A 324 22.52 -5.37 16.33
N GLU A 325 23.54 -5.20 15.48
CA GLU A 325 24.90 -5.64 15.78
C GLU A 325 25.45 -4.98 17.06
N ILE A 326 25.28 -3.66 17.21
CA ILE A 326 25.66 -2.93 18.42
C ILE A 326 24.91 -3.47 19.65
N ARG A 327 23.62 -3.75 19.51
CA ARG A 327 22.80 -4.33 20.59
C ARG A 327 23.29 -5.72 21.00
N LEU A 328 23.63 -6.58 20.04
CA LEU A 328 24.19 -7.90 20.28
C LEU A 328 25.55 -7.81 20.99
N ILE A 329 26.44 -6.91 20.55
CA ILE A 329 27.74 -6.70 21.18
C ILE A 329 27.56 -6.19 22.63
N LYS A 330 26.66 -5.22 22.87
CA LYS A 330 26.33 -4.77 24.25
C LYS A 330 25.82 -5.91 25.13
N SER A 331 24.95 -6.78 24.60
CA SER A 331 24.46 -7.95 25.32
C SER A 331 25.60 -8.92 25.65
N ARG A 332 26.52 -9.17 24.71
CA ARG A 332 27.73 -9.99 24.94
C ARG A 332 28.61 -9.38 26.03
N ILE A 333 28.83 -8.08 26.02
CA ILE A 333 29.59 -7.36 27.05
C ILE A 333 28.93 -7.56 28.42
N ASN A 334 27.62 -7.35 28.55
CA ASN A 334 26.91 -7.53 29.82
C ASN A 334 26.94 -8.97 30.34
N ASN A 335 27.03 -9.96 29.45
CA ASN A 335 27.08 -11.38 29.77
C ASN A 335 28.51 -11.92 29.95
N THR A 336 29.56 -11.09 29.78
CA THR A 336 30.93 -11.55 30.04
C THR A 336 31.17 -11.80 31.53
N ALA A 337 32.04 -12.77 31.81
CA ALA A 337 32.51 -13.05 33.17
C ALA A 337 33.09 -11.79 33.84
N PHE A 338 33.75 -10.90 33.06
CA PHE A 338 34.26 -9.63 33.56
C PHE A 338 33.15 -8.74 34.15
N ALA A 339 32.08 -8.48 33.41
CA ALA A 339 30.97 -7.61 33.84
C ALA A 339 30.21 -8.21 35.05
N SER A 340 30.05 -9.54 35.10
CA SER A 340 29.43 -10.21 36.24
C SER A 340 30.30 -10.15 37.50
N ILE A 341 31.61 -10.34 37.37
CA ILE A 341 32.58 -10.20 38.48
C ILE A 341 32.62 -8.75 38.97
N GLU A 342 32.56 -7.77 38.07
CA GLU A 342 32.55 -6.35 38.42
C GLU A 342 31.30 -5.95 39.23
N LYS A 343 30.11 -6.40 38.82
CA LYS A 343 28.89 -6.23 39.62
C LYS A 343 29.02 -6.84 41.01
N LYS A 344 29.51 -8.08 41.09
CA LYS A 344 29.68 -8.80 42.36
C LYS A 344 30.72 -8.14 43.26
N ASN A 345 31.80 -7.58 42.71
CA ASN A 345 32.76 -6.80 43.47
C ASN A 345 32.18 -5.48 43.99
N ASN A 346 31.34 -4.81 43.21
CA ASN A 346 30.66 -3.60 43.68
C ASN A 346 29.71 -3.91 44.86
N GLU A 347 28.96 -5.01 44.78
CA GLU A 347 28.10 -5.49 45.88
C GLU A 347 28.92 -5.84 47.15
N LEU A 348 30.02 -6.58 47.01
CA LEU A 348 30.91 -6.92 48.13
C LEU A 348 31.56 -5.68 48.74
N ASN A 349 31.98 -4.71 47.93
CA ASN A 349 32.52 -3.44 48.42
C ASN A 349 31.48 -2.63 49.19
N GLN A 350 30.22 -2.67 48.77
CA GLN A 350 29.12 -2.02 49.49
C GLN A 350 28.87 -2.70 50.85
N GLN A 351 28.83 -4.03 50.88
CA GLN A 351 28.72 -4.80 52.14
C GLN A 351 29.89 -4.56 53.08
N LEU A 352 31.11 -4.45 52.55
CA LEU A 352 32.31 -4.14 53.33
C LEU A 352 32.18 -2.76 54.00
N ASN A 353 31.69 -1.75 53.27
CA ASN A 353 31.46 -0.41 53.80
C ASN A 353 30.39 -0.41 54.91
N GLU A 354 29.29 -1.15 54.75
CA GLU A 354 28.25 -1.28 55.77
C GLU A 354 28.79 -1.93 57.06
N LEU A 355 29.56 -3.01 56.94
CA LEU A 355 30.21 -3.67 58.08
C LEU A 355 31.23 -2.75 58.77
N GLN A 356 31.95 -1.93 57.99
CA GLN A 356 32.92 -0.99 58.53
C GLN A 356 32.25 0.12 59.35
N ILE A 357 31.09 0.62 58.91
CA ILE A 357 30.26 1.57 59.67
C ILE A 357 29.75 0.90 60.98
N SER A 358 29.27 -0.35 60.89
CA SER A 358 28.79 -1.11 62.06
C SER A 358 29.90 -1.32 63.10
N LYS A 359 31.12 -1.66 62.64
CA LYS A 359 32.31 -1.78 63.50
C LYS A 359 32.61 -0.47 64.24
N GLN A 360 32.61 0.67 63.54
CA GLN A 360 32.87 1.98 64.16
C GLN A 360 31.81 2.33 65.24
N SER A 361 30.54 2.00 64.99
CA SER A 361 29.47 2.17 65.97
C SER A 361 29.71 1.34 67.23
N LYS A 362 30.07 0.06 67.08
CA LYS A 362 30.35 -0.84 68.20
C LYS A 362 31.61 -0.45 68.98
N GLU A 363 32.66 0.02 68.31
CA GLU A 363 33.85 0.59 68.96
C GLU A 363 33.52 1.81 69.83
N ALA A 364 32.58 2.66 69.39
CA ALA A 364 32.12 3.80 70.18
C ALA A 364 31.29 3.38 71.41
N GLU A 365 30.41 2.39 71.27
CA GLU A 365 29.64 1.80 72.38
C GLU A 365 30.55 1.16 73.44
N ILE A 366 31.59 0.45 73.02
CA ILE A 366 32.58 -0.16 73.92
C ILE A 366 33.29 0.92 74.73
N LYS A 367 33.79 1.98 74.10
CA LYS A 367 34.42 3.11 74.82
C LYS A 367 33.51 3.73 75.87
N LEU A 368 32.24 3.96 75.52
CA LEU A 368 31.26 4.50 76.46
C LEU A 368 31.04 3.57 77.66
N CYS A 369 30.99 2.26 77.43
CA CYS A 369 30.81 1.25 78.49
C CYS A 369 32.06 1.13 79.38
N GLU A 370 33.26 1.21 78.79
CA GLU A 370 34.53 1.23 79.54
C GLU A 370 34.60 2.44 80.48
N ASP A 371 34.20 3.62 80.01
CA ASP A 371 34.26 4.83 80.82
C ASP A 371 33.26 4.80 81.98
N LYS A 372 32.04 4.28 81.76
CA LYS A 372 31.06 4.04 82.84
C LYS A 372 31.58 3.06 83.90
N CYS A 373 32.31 2.02 83.49
CA CYS A 373 32.92 1.07 84.44
C CYS A 373 33.98 1.77 85.31
N LYS A 374 34.79 2.68 84.73
CA LYS A 374 35.81 3.44 85.47
C LYS A 374 35.21 4.42 86.48
N ASP A 375 34.06 5.03 86.16
CA ASP A 375 33.37 5.97 87.05
C ASP A 375 32.74 5.26 88.25
N LEU A 376 32.09 4.10 88.04
CA LEU A 376 31.56 3.27 89.13
C LEU A 376 32.66 2.72 90.05
N GLU A 377 33.86 2.45 89.51
CA GLU A 377 35.04 2.08 90.30
C GLU A 377 35.56 3.23 91.19
N LYS A 378 35.38 4.49 90.78
CA LYS A 378 35.70 5.67 91.61
C LYS A 378 34.69 5.87 92.73
N ASP A 379 33.41 5.68 92.44
CA ASP A 379 32.34 5.87 93.43
C ASP A 379 32.38 4.83 94.55
N LEU A 380 32.79 3.59 94.24
CA LEU A 380 33.05 2.54 95.22
C LEU A 380 34.19 2.88 96.19
N LYS A 381 35.18 3.66 95.74
CA LYS A 381 36.33 4.11 96.54
C LYS A 381 35.99 5.25 97.50
N ASN A 382 35.03 6.11 97.13
CA ASN A 382 34.62 7.27 97.94
C ASN A 382 33.67 6.88 99.09
N TYR A 383 32.98 5.74 98.97
CA TYR A 383 32.01 5.25 99.95
C TYR A 383 32.64 4.56 101.18
N GLU A 384 33.94 4.22 101.14
CA GLU A 384 34.68 3.61 102.27
C GLU A 384 35.08 4.62 103.37
N THR A 385 34.94 5.93 103.14
CA THR A 385 35.49 7.00 104.00
C THR A 385 34.49 7.70 104.94
N SER A 386 33.25 7.24 105.03
CA SER A 386 32.22 7.92 105.83
C SER A 386 31.55 6.97 106.80
N LYS A 387 31.97 6.97 108.08
CA LYS A 387 31.17 6.41 109.17
C LYS A 387 31.32 7.24 110.43
N SER A 388 30.20 7.77 110.92
CA SER A 388 30.11 8.37 112.26
C SER A 388 28.70 8.19 112.82
N ASN A 389 28.66 7.52 113.97
CA ASN A 389 27.76 7.69 115.11
C ASN A 389 26.26 7.43 114.94
N SER A 390 25.79 6.30 115.47
CA SER A 390 25.11 6.28 116.78
C SER A 390 24.53 4.88 117.01
N ALA A 391 25.10 4.17 117.97
CA ALA A 391 24.79 2.78 118.26
C ALA A 391 24.32 2.66 119.70
N GLU A 392 23.10 3.12 119.99
CA GLU A 392 22.47 2.81 121.28
C GLU A 392 20.95 2.52 121.20
N ASN A 393 20.30 2.70 120.04
CA ASN A 393 18.88 2.33 119.84
C ASN A 393 18.67 0.96 119.14
N VAL A 394 19.77 0.29 118.77
CA VAL A 394 19.75 -0.83 117.81
C VAL A 394 19.15 -2.13 118.37
N LYS A 395 19.07 -2.32 119.69
CA LYS A 395 18.65 -3.61 120.28
C LYS A 395 17.13 -3.78 120.40
N GLN A 396 16.37 -2.71 120.65
CA GLN A 396 14.90 -2.77 120.66
C GLN A 396 14.31 -2.62 119.25
N GLU A 397 14.99 -1.89 118.35
CA GLU A 397 14.65 -1.91 116.93
C GLU A 397 14.97 -3.25 116.27
N MET A 398 15.98 -4.01 116.69
CA MET A 398 16.30 -5.32 116.07
C MET A 398 15.12 -6.32 116.09
N GLN A 399 14.28 -6.30 117.13
CA GLN A 399 13.15 -7.23 117.26
C GLN A 399 11.93 -6.78 116.43
N LYS A 400 11.67 -5.46 116.35
CA LYS A 400 10.66 -4.87 115.44
C LYS A 400 11.10 -5.01 113.98
N CYS A 401 12.37 -4.70 113.70
CA CYS A 401 13.02 -4.82 112.41
C CYS A 401 13.05 -6.27 111.92
N LYS A 402 13.03 -7.30 112.79
CA LYS A 402 12.95 -8.71 112.34
C LYS A 402 11.56 -9.10 111.83
N ASN A 403 10.50 -8.58 112.45
CA ASN A 403 9.11 -8.79 112.02
C ASN A 403 8.75 -7.88 110.83
N GLU A 404 9.29 -6.67 110.79
CA GLU A 404 9.27 -5.81 109.60
C GLU A 404 10.11 -6.40 108.48
N CYS A 405 11.26 -7.03 108.74
CA CYS A 405 12.07 -7.71 107.71
C CYS A 405 11.31 -8.87 107.08
N LYS A 406 10.51 -9.63 107.83
CA LYS A 406 9.67 -10.70 107.24
C LYS A 406 8.53 -10.12 106.41
N LYS A 407 7.89 -9.05 106.88
CA LYS A 407 6.86 -8.32 106.10
C LYS A 407 7.45 -7.66 104.85
N LEU A 408 8.64 -7.08 104.99
CA LEU A 408 9.42 -6.47 103.92
C LEU A 408 9.95 -7.54 102.97
N GLU A 409 10.34 -8.74 103.40
CA GLU A 409 10.73 -9.84 102.52
C GLU A 409 9.55 -10.33 101.70
N THR A 410 8.37 -10.49 102.31
CA THR A 410 7.15 -10.82 101.57
C THR A 410 6.74 -9.68 100.62
N ALA A 411 6.85 -8.41 101.07
CA ALA A 411 6.57 -7.25 100.24
C ALA A 411 7.62 -7.05 99.13
N LEU A 412 8.88 -7.40 99.37
CA LEU A 412 9.97 -7.35 98.41
C LEU A 412 9.78 -8.46 97.38
N ARG A 413 9.32 -9.64 97.79
CA ARG A 413 8.99 -10.73 96.88
C ARG A 413 7.81 -10.34 95.98
N THR A 414 6.73 -9.78 96.53
CA THR A 414 5.62 -9.27 95.72
C THR A 414 6.04 -8.09 94.84
N LYS A 415 6.91 -7.19 95.32
CA LYS A 415 7.46 -6.10 94.51
C LYS A 415 8.43 -6.59 93.42
N ASN A 416 9.13 -7.70 93.65
CA ASN A 416 10.02 -8.30 92.66
C ASN A 416 9.22 -9.08 91.60
N ASP A 417 8.12 -9.73 91.99
CA ASP A 417 7.17 -10.33 91.06
C ASP A 417 6.45 -9.24 90.24
N GLU A 418 6.04 -8.13 90.86
CA GLU A 418 5.54 -6.93 90.15
C GLU A 418 6.60 -6.34 89.21
N LYS A 419 7.86 -6.23 89.66
CA LYS A 419 8.97 -5.74 88.82
C LYS A 419 9.19 -6.63 87.60
N ASN A 420 9.18 -7.95 87.78
CA ASN A 420 9.35 -8.90 86.68
C ASN A 420 8.17 -8.83 85.71
N ARG A 421 6.94 -8.68 86.23
CA ARG A 421 5.76 -8.47 85.41
C ARG A 421 5.84 -7.16 84.62
N ILE A 422 6.23 -6.06 85.26
CA ILE A 422 6.44 -4.76 84.59
C ILE A 422 7.57 -4.84 83.56
N ALA A 423 8.65 -5.58 83.84
CA ALA A 423 9.75 -5.78 82.90
C ALA A 423 9.29 -6.55 81.66
N GLN A 424 8.44 -7.55 81.83
CA GLN A 424 7.85 -8.31 80.73
C GLN A 424 6.84 -7.47 79.94
N GLU A 425 5.97 -6.71 80.61
CA GLU A 425 5.07 -5.74 79.96
C GLU A 425 5.86 -4.64 79.21
N LEU A 426 7.03 -4.24 79.70
CA LEU A 426 7.93 -3.29 79.03
C LEU A 426 8.58 -3.91 77.78
N GLU A 427 9.03 -5.16 77.84
CA GLU A 427 9.63 -5.88 76.72
C GLU A 427 8.59 -6.12 75.60
N ASP A 428 7.38 -6.51 75.98
CA ASP A 428 6.25 -6.65 75.05
C ASP A 428 5.90 -5.30 74.39
N ALA A 429 5.82 -4.21 75.18
CA ALA A 429 5.56 -2.87 74.65
C ALA A 429 6.70 -2.34 73.76
N GLN A 430 7.96 -2.70 74.03
CA GLN A 430 9.10 -2.35 73.18
C GLN A 430 9.06 -3.08 71.83
N SER A 431 8.75 -4.38 71.85
CA SER A 431 8.52 -5.18 70.64
C SER A 431 7.37 -4.60 69.79
N GLU A 432 6.26 -4.21 70.44
CA GLU A 432 5.12 -3.58 69.76
C GLU A 432 5.48 -2.18 69.20
N GLN A 433 6.29 -1.40 69.93
CA GLN A 433 6.79 -0.12 69.43
C GLN A 433 7.70 -0.28 68.20
N GLU A 434 8.53 -1.31 68.16
CA GLU A 434 9.46 -1.56 67.05
C GLU A 434 8.72 -2.04 65.80
N THR A 435 7.73 -2.91 65.96
CA THR A 435 6.83 -3.32 64.87
C THR A 435 6.01 -2.15 64.32
N LEU A 436 5.45 -1.30 65.19
CA LEU A 436 4.74 -0.08 64.77
C LEU A 436 5.66 0.92 64.06
N ARG A 437 6.91 1.09 64.51
CA ARG A 437 7.91 1.92 63.81
C ARG A 437 8.25 1.37 62.43
N GLY A 438 8.37 0.05 62.29
CA GLY A 438 8.53 -0.63 61.00
C GLY A 438 7.35 -0.35 60.06
N ALA A 439 6.12 -0.44 60.56
CA ALA A 439 4.92 -0.12 59.77
C ALA A 439 4.88 1.36 59.35
N ILE A 440 5.24 2.30 60.24
CA ILE A 440 5.28 3.74 59.92
C ILE A 440 6.34 4.05 58.86
N THR A 441 7.52 3.42 58.93
CA THR A 441 8.59 3.65 57.93
C THR A 441 8.22 3.09 56.56
N ALA A 442 7.64 1.89 56.51
CA ALA A 442 7.10 1.33 55.26
C ALA A 442 5.98 2.20 54.68
N GLY A 443 5.07 2.70 55.52
CA GLY A 443 4.00 3.62 55.12
C GLY A 443 4.52 4.94 54.56
N LYS A 444 5.56 5.53 55.18
CA LYS A 444 6.22 6.75 54.68
C LYS A 444 6.88 6.56 53.32
N GLN A 445 7.56 5.42 53.10
CA GLN A 445 8.17 5.10 51.81
C GLN A 445 7.10 4.94 50.71
N GLN A 446 5.97 4.29 51.03
CA GLN A 446 4.85 4.19 50.09
C GLN A 446 4.25 5.56 49.76
N LEU A 447 4.07 6.42 50.77
CA LEU A 447 3.56 7.79 50.59
C LEU A 447 4.47 8.60 49.66
N GLN A 448 5.79 8.57 49.89
CA GLN A 448 6.78 9.25 49.05
C GLN A 448 6.75 8.75 47.59
N THR A 449 6.57 7.45 47.38
CA THR A 449 6.47 6.86 46.04
C THR A 449 5.19 7.30 45.33
N ILE A 450 4.08 7.43 46.06
CA ILE A 450 2.80 7.91 45.53
C ILE A 450 2.89 9.40 45.20
N GLU A 451 3.50 10.21 46.06
CA GLU A 451 3.71 11.64 45.83
C GLU A 451 4.54 11.90 44.55
N GLN A 452 5.62 11.15 44.35
CA GLN A 452 6.42 11.23 43.12
C GLN A 452 5.60 10.89 41.87
N LYS A 453 4.74 9.85 41.93
CA LYS A 453 3.86 9.50 40.81
C LYS A 453 2.80 10.56 40.54
N ILE A 454 2.27 11.21 41.57
CA ILE A 454 1.32 12.32 41.41
C ILE A 454 1.98 13.51 40.72
N GLU A 455 3.22 13.83 41.09
CA GLU A 455 3.99 14.91 40.47
C GLU A 455 4.29 14.61 38.99
N GLU A 456 4.70 13.37 38.67
CA GLU A 456 4.93 12.92 37.29
C GLU A 456 3.65 12.98 36.44
N LEU A 457 2.51 12.51 36.98
CA LEU A 457 1.22 12.58 36.30
C LEU A 457 0.73 14.02 36.08
N ASN A 458 0.96 14.92 37.04
CA ASN A 458 0.62 16.34 36.90
C ASN A 458 1.45 17.02 35.82
N ASN A 459 2.75 16.72 35.75
CA ASN A 459 3.63 17.24 34.70
C ASN A 459 3.20 16.74 33.31
N ASN A 460 2.84 15.47 33.19
CA ASN A 460 2.33 14.90 31.94
C ASN A 460 0.98 15.52 31.53
N SER A 461 0.07 15.73 32.49
CA SER A 461 -1.22 16.40 32.24
C SER A 461 -1.04 17.84 31.75
N ASN A 462 -0.10 18.59 32.34
CA ASN A 462 0.22 19.95 31.93
C ASN A 462 0.83 20.00 30.51
N HIS A 463 1.74 19.06 30.20
CA HIS A 463 2.32 18.93 28.87
C HIS A 463 1.24 18.65 27.81
N LEU A 464 0.41 17.63 28.04
CA LEU A 464 -0.70 17.26 27.15
C LEU A 464 -1.70 18.41 26.95
N ASN A 465 -2.00 19.18 28.00
CA ASN A 465 -2.86 20.36 27.88
C ASN A 465 -2.23 21.48 27.04
N SER A 466 -0.90 21.64 27.09
CA SER A 466 -0.20 22.61 26.25
C SER A 466 -0.20 22.20 24.78
N GLU A 467 0.05 20.92 24.49
CA GLU A 467 -0.01 20.37 23.13
C GLU A 467 -1.42 20.45 22.55
N LYS A 468 -2.44 20.14 23.36
CA LYS A 468 -3.84 20.28 22.96
C LYS A 468 -4.17 21.71 22.52
N LYS A 469 -3.72 22.73 23.25
CA LYS A 469 -3.94 24.14 22.88
C LYS A 469 -3.25 24.53 21.58
N VAL A 470 -2.05 24.00 21.33
CA VAL A 470 -1.33 24.22 20.06
C VAL A 470 -2.11 23.61 18.90
N LEU A 471 -2.55 22.36 19.04
CA LEU A 471 -3.36 21.66 18.03
C LEU A 471 -4.71 22.35 17.79
N GLU A 472 -5.39 22.83 18.83
CA GLU A 472 -6.65 23.58 18.68
C GLU A 472 -6.47 24.87 17.87
N ASN A 473 -5.36 25.58 18.05
CA ASN A 473 -5.03 26.76 17.27
C ASN A 473 -4.67 26.43 15.81
N GLU A 474 -3.98 25.31 15.56
CA GLU A 474 -3.70 24.84 14.19
C GLU A 474 -4.97 24.43 13.46
N ILE A 475 -5.87 23.69 14.13
CA ILE A 475 -7.18 23.32 13.59
C ILE A 475 -8.01 24.55 13.25
N SER A 476 -7.97 25.59 14.10
CA SER A 476 -8.61 26.88 13.83
C SER A 476 -8.08 27.53 12.54
N LYS A 477 -6.75 27.60 12.37
CA LYS A 477 -6.14 28.17 11.16
C LYS A 477 -6.51 27.41 9.90
N GLU A 478 -6.50 26.08 9.94
CA GLU A 478 -6.90 25.23 8.81
C GLU A 478 -8.37 25.41 8.45
N LYS A 479 -9.27 25.55 9.44
CA LYS A 479 -10.69 25.86 9.20
C LYS A 479 -10.88 27.20 8.49
N ASP A 480 -10.14 28.24 8.89
CA ASP A 480 -10.22 29.55 8.24
C ASP A 480 -9.71 29.50 6.80
N GLN A 481 -8.65 28.73 6.53
CA GLN A 481 -8.16 28.50 5.16
C GLN A 481 -9.19 27.74 4.30
N LEU A 482 -9.83 26.72 4.85
CA LEU A 482 -10.90 25.98 4.16
C LEU A 482 -12.06 26.90 3.78
N LEU A 483 -12.51 27.76 4.69
CA LEU A 483 -13.56 28.74 4.41
C LEU A 483 -13.16 29.72 3.29
N SER A 484 -11.91 30.18 3.28
CA SER A 484 -11.39 31.02 2.18
C SER A 484 -11.43 30.29 0.84
N ARG A 485 -10.99 29.03 0.81
CA ARG A 485 -10.98 28.20 -0.41
C ARG A 485 -12.39 27.89 -0.90
N ASP A 486 -13.34 27.63 -0.01
CA ASP A 486 -14.74 27.42 -0.38
C ASP A 486 -15.36 28.68 -1.01
N ASN A 487 -15.01 29.87 -0.52
CA ASN A 487 -15.43 31.12 -1.12
C ASN A 487 -14.85 31.28 -2.54
N GLU A 488 -13.55 31.03 -2.73
CA GLU A 488 -12.91 31.05 -4.06
C GLU A 488 -13.57 30.05 -5.03
N ILE A 489 -13.89 28.83 -4.56
CA ILE A 489 -14.59 27.82 -5.36
C ILE A 489 -15.98 28.32 -5.77
N ASN A 490 -16.71 28.97 -4.87
CA ASN A 490 -18.02 29.52 -5.18
C ASN A 490 -17.95 30.64 -6.21
N GLU A 491 -16.97 31.55 -6.10
CA GLU A 491 -16.71 32.57 -7.10
C GLU A 491 -16.41 31.95 -8.47
N LEU A 492 -15.50 30.97 -8.53
CA LEU A 492 -15.16 30.25 -9.77
C LEU A 492 -16.38 29.55 -10.37
N LYS A 493 -17.26 28.95 -9.56
CA LYS A 493 -18.52 28.36 -10.03
C LYS A 493 -19.44 29.41 -10.67
N THR A 494 -19.50 30.64 -10.14
CA THR A 494 -20.29 31.70 -10.77
C THR A 494 -19.71 32.16 -12.10
N VAL A 495 -18.37 32.25 -12.20
CA VAL A 495 -17.66 32.59 -13.45
C VAL A 495 -17.87 31.49 -14.50
N LEU A 496 -17.76 30.22 -14.11
CA LEU A 496 -18.04 29.08 -14.99
C LEU A 496 -19.46 29.15 -15.56
N LYS A 497 -20.47 29.41 -14.71
CA LYS A 497 -21.87 29.56 -15.17
C LYS A 497 -22.02 30.72 -16.17
N LYS A 498 -21.32 31.83 -15.99
CA LYS A 498 -21.31 32.96 -16.95
C LYS A 498 -20.72 32.53 -18.30
N HIS A 499 -19.57 31.86 -18.31
CA HIS A 499 -18.94 31.40 -19.55
C HIS A 499 -19.73 30.32 -20.28
N VAL A 500 -20.37 29.39 -19.56
CA VAL A 500 -21.26 28.39 -20.18
C VAL A 500 -22.44 29.08 -20.88
N LYS A 501 -23.06 30.10 -20.25
CA LYS A 501 -24.12 30.89 -20.89
C LYS A 501 -23.63 31.62 -22.14
N GLN A 502 -22.44 32.22 -22.10
CA GLN A 502 -21.84 32.88 -23.26
C GLN A 502 -21.56 31.88 -24.39
N ARG A 503 -20.96 30.73 -24.08
CA ARG A 503 -20.68 29.67 -25.05
C ARG A 503 -21.95 29.23 -25.77
N ASN A 504 -23.02 28.95 -25.02
CA ASN A 504 -24.30 28.53 -25.61
C ASN A 504 -24.89 29.61 -26.53
N LYS A 505 -24.75 30.90 -26.18
CA LYS A 505 -25.19 32.00 -27.03
C LYS A 505 -24.40 32.05 -28.35
N THR A 506 -23.07 31.97 -28.27
CA THR A 506 -22.21 31.94 -29.47
C THR A 506 -22.46 30.70 -30.34
N GLU A 507 -22.73 29.54 -29.73
CA GLU A 507 -23.05 28.30 -30.45
C GLU A 507 -24.35 28.45 -31.26
N LEU A 508 -25.38 29.10 -30.69
CA LEU A 508 -26.60 29.42 -31.42
C LEU A 508 -26.38 30.40 -32.57
N GLU A 509 -25.48 31.39 -32.41
CA GLU A 509 -25.12 32.33 -33.47
C GLU A 509 -24.38 31.65 -34.62
N ILE A 510 -23.46 30.73 -34.31
CA ILE A 510 -22.77 29.90 -35.32
C ILE A 510 -23.77 29.08 -36.12
N VAL A 511 -24.70 28.38 -35.46
CA VAL A 511 -25.72 27.56 -36.13
C VAL A 511 -26.61 28.40 -37.05
N ARG A 512 -26.95 29.64 -36.66
CA ARG A 512 -27.69 30.57 -37.53
C ARG A 512 -26.88 30.94 -38.77
N ALA A 513 -25.62 31.35 -38.58
CA ALA A 513 -24.74 31.71 -39.69
C ALA A 513 -24.49 30.54 -40.66
N GLU A 514 -24.39 29.31 -40.16
CA GLU A 514 -24.25 28.10 -40.98
C GLU A 514 -25.50 27.82 -41.83
N ASN A 515 -26.70 27.99 -41.25
CA ASN A 515 -27.95 27.84 -41.98
C ASN A 515 -28.10 28.91 -43.07
N ASP A 516 -27.75 30.15 -42.76
CA ASP A 516 -27.76 31.25 -43.74
C ASP A 516 -26.76 30.98 -44.87
N LEU A 517 -25.53 30.55 -44.55
CA LEU A 517 -24.55 30.14 -45.56
C LEU A 517 -25.05 29.00 -46.44
N LYS A 518 -25.76 28.03 -45.88
CA LYS A 518 -26.36 26.93 -46.63
C LYS A 518 -27.46 27.41 -47.57
N MET A 519 -28.31 28.33 -47.10
CA MET A 519 -29.33 28.99 -47.92
C MET A 519 -28.70 29.78 -49.08
N PHE A 520 -27.69 30.60 -48.81
CA PHE A 520 -26.98 31.36 -49.84
C PHE A 520 -26.27 30.46 -50.86
N LYS A 521 -25.61 29.38 -50.41
CA LYS A 521 -24.98 28.40 -51.32
C LYS A 521 -26.00 27.70 -52.22
N ASN A 522 -27.16 27.33 -51.67
CA ASN A 522 -28.23 26.75 -52.47
C ASN A 522 -28.77 27.73 -53.50
N ASN A 523 -28.98 28.99 -53.11
CA ASN A 523 -29.42 30.06 -54.01
C ASN A 523 -28.38 30.36 -55.10
N MET A 524 -27.08 30.33 -54.77
CA MET A 524 -26.03 30.44 -55.78
C MET A 524 -26.10 29.28 -56.77
N ARG A 525 -26.21 28.02 -56.31
CA ARG A 525 -26.31 26.85 -57.19
C ARG A 525 -27.55 26.87 -58.08
N THR A 526 -28.71 27.27 -57.55
CA THR A 526 -29.94 27.40 -58.35
C THR A 526 -29.82 28.52 -59.38
N THR A 527 -29.15 29.63 -59.02
CA THR A 527 -28.91 30.73 -59.95
C THR A 527 -27.90 30.35 -61.02
N GLU A 528 -26.80 29.68 -60.67
CA GLU A 528 -25.77 29.19 -61.58
C GLU A 528 -26.33 28.15 -62.55
N THR A 529 -27.11 27.18 -62.05
CA THR A 529 -27.80 26.21 -62.93
C THR A 529 -28.81 26.90 -63.84
N ARG A 530 -29.51 27.94 -63.37
CA ARG A 530 -30.41 28.74 -64.21
C ARG A 530 -29.65 29.52 -65.28
N ILE A 531 -28.51 30.12 -64.96
CA ILE A 531 -27.64 30.82 -65.92
C ILE A 531 -27.13 29.82 -66.97
N ASN A 532 -26.58 28.68 -66.55
CA ASN A 532 -26.08 27.65 -67.47
C ASN A 532 -27.18 27.10 -68.36
N LYS A 533 -28.39 26.90 -67.82
CA LYS A 533 -29.55 26.49 -68.60
C LYS A 533 -29.90 27.54 -69.66
N LEU A 534 -29.97 28.82 -69.29
CA LEU A 534 -30.25 29.90 -70.23
C LEU A 534 -29.16 30.02 -71.32
N LEU A 535 -27.89 29.86 -70.96
CA LEU A 535 -26.77 29.85 -71.92
C LEU A 535 -26.85 28.67 -72.90
N SER A 536 -27.34 27.51 -72.45
CA SER A 536 -27.52 26.33 -73.30
C SER A 536 -28.78 26.40 -74.17
N GLU A 537 -29.88 26.95 -73.65
CA GLU A 537 -31.16 27.05 -74.35
C GLU A 537 -31.14 28.15 -75.41
N TYR A 538 -30.30 29.17 -75.20
CA TYR A 538 -30.16 30.32 -76.08
C TYR A 538 -28.68 30.52 -76.45
N GLU A 539 -28.17 29.70 -77.38
CA GLU A 539 -26.77 29.78 -77.85
C GLU A 539 -26.36 31.18 -78.37
N TRP A 540 -27.33 31.94 -78.90
CA TRP A 540 -27.10 33.32 -79.37
C TRP A 540 -26.58 34.23 -78.24
N ILE A 541 -26.94 33.98 -76.97
CA ILE A 541 -26.43 34.75 -75.83
C ILE A 541 -24.91 34.63 -75.72
N SER A 542 -24.33 33.47 -76.03
CA SER A 542 -22.88 33.28 -76.00
C SER A 542 -22.18 33.88 -77.22
N ARG A 543 -22.85 33.94 -78.38
CA ARG A 543 -22.33 34.54 -79.62
C ARG A 543 -22.34 36.06 -79.56
N ASP A 544 -23.44 36.65 -79.10
CA ASP A 544 -23.69 38.10 -79.17
C ASP A 544 -23.35 38.82 -77.85
N ARG A 545 -22.81 38.10 -76.85
CA ARG A 545 -22.41 38.65 -75.54
C ARG A 545 -21.54 39.91 -75.64
N ASN A 546 -20.69 39.95 -76.66
CA ASN A 546 -19.75 41.04 -76.89
C ASN A 546 -20.40 42.29 -77.50
N GLU A 547 -21.67 42.20 -77.92
CA GLU A 547 -22.46 43.29 -78.52
C GLU A 547 -23.49 43.88 -77.56
N PHE A 548 -23.67 43.29 -76.36
CA PHE A 548 -24.58 43.77 -75.33
C PHE A 548 -24.15 45.14 -74.80
N GLY A 549 -25.06 46.12 -74.84
CA GLY A 549 -24.82 47.47 -74.33
C GLY A 549 -23.95 48.37 -75.22
N LYS A 550 -23.65 47.96 -76.47
CA LYS A 550 -22.97 48.81 -77.45
C LYS A 550 -23.97 49.69 -78.21
N GLU A 551 -23.57 50.93 -78.50
CA GLU A 551 -24.39 51.87 -79.26
C GLU A 551 -24.57 51.39 -80.71
N ASN A 552 -25.80 51.54 -81.25
CA ASN A 552 -26.22 51.12 -82.59
C ASN A 552 -26.24 49.60 -82.87
N THR A 553 -26.25 48.74 -81.84
CA THR A 553 -26.58 47.31 -81.98
C THR A 553 -28.03 47.03 -81.56
N PRO A 554 -28.62 45.87 -81.93
CA PRO A 554 -29.94 45.45 -81.42
C PRO A 554 -30.03 45.31 -79.89
N TYR A 555 -28.88 45.31 -79.21
CA TYR A 555 -28.70 45.15 -77.77
C TYR A 555 -28.30 46.47 -77.08
N ASP A 556 -28.59 47.60 -77.70
CA ASP A 556 -28.43 48.94 -77.13
C ASP A 556 -29.46 49.17 -76.00
N PHE A 557 -29.00 49.06 -74.76
CA PHE A 557 -29.84 49.19 -73.57
C PHE A 557 -30.32 50.62 -73.29
N THR A 558 -29.77 51.62 -73.98
CA THR A 558 -30.24 53.00 -73.89
C THR A 558 -31.52 53.24 -74.71
N LYS A 559 -31.63 52.56 -75.87
CA LYS A 559 -32.81 52.61 -76.75
C LYS A 559 -33.86 51.55 -76.41
N ASN A 560 -33.44 50.35 -75.99
CA ASN A 560 -34.33 49.26 -75.58
C ASN A 560 -34.04 48.88 -74.11
N ASN A 561 -34.82 49.44 -73.19
CA ASN A 561 -34.67 49.16 -71.77
C ASN A 561 -35.06 47.69 -71.45
N PRO A 562 -34.17 46.87 -70.84
CA PRO A 562 -34.44 45.47 -70.53
C PRO A 562 -35.72 45.23 -69.72
N SER A 563 -36.07 46.13 -68.79
CA SER A 563 -37.30 46.00 -68.00
C SER A 563 -38.58 46.18 -68.84
N GLN A 564 -38.58 47.11 -69.79
CA GLN A 564 -39.72 47.31 -70.71
C GLN A 564 -39.81 46.18 -71.74
N ALA A 565 -38.66 45.64 -72.18
CA ALA A 565 -38.62 44.46 -73.04
C ALA A 565 -39.16 43.21 -72.32
N GLU A 566 -38.89 43.04 -71.03
CA GLU A 566 -39.45 41.95 -70.22
C GLU A 566 -40.97 42.08 -70.07
N GLU A 567 -41.49 43.29 -69.89
CA GLU A 567 -42.93 43.57 -69.80
C GLU A 567 -43.64 43.29 -71.14
N ARG A 568 -43.04 43.70 -72.26
CA ARG A 568 -43.53 43.37 -73.61
C ARG A 568 -43.49 41.86 -73.89
N LEU A 569 -42.43 41.17 -73.46
CA LEU A 569 -42.31 39.71 -73.57
C LEU A 569 -43.40 39.00 -72.73
N LYS A 570 -43.73 39.52 -71.54
CA LYS A 570 -44.81 38.99 -70.70
C LYS A 570 -46.17 39.11 -71.38
N LEU A 571 -46.47 40.26 -71.98
CA LEU A 571 -47.71 40.47 -72.75
C LEU A 571 -47.82 39.52 -73.95
N LEU A 572 -46.76 39.42 -74.76
CA LEU A 572 -46.71 38.50 -75.91
C LEU A 572 -46.79 37.02 -75.50
N ARG A 573 -46.18 36.64 -74.36
CA ARG A 573 -46.31 35.28 -73.80
C ARG A 573 -47.71 35.02 -73.24
N GLN A 574 -48.40 36.03 -72.70
CA GLN A 574 -49.81 35.90 -72.31
C GLN A 574 -50.70 35.66 -73.52
N GLU A 575 -50.51 36.40 -74.62
CA GLU A 575 -51.21 36.14 -75.88
C GLU A 575 -50.90 34.74 -76.45
N GLN A 576 -49.63 34.34 -76.44
CA GLN A 576 -49.20 32.98 -76.84
C GLN A 576 -49.82 31.91 -75.93
N SER A 577 -49.93 32.16 -74.62
CA SER A 577 -50.58 31.26 -73.67
C SER A 577 -52.08 31.16 -73.90
N GLN A 578 -52.76 32.26 -74.23
CA GLN A 578 -54.18 32.25 -74.58
C GLN A 578 -54.43 31.45 -75.87
N LEU A 579 -53.51 31.53 -76.84
CA LEU A 579 -53.53 30.70 -78.06
C LEU A 579 -53.22 29.23 -77.75
N LYS A 580 -52.28 28.96 -76.84
CA LYS A 580 -51.92 27.61 -76.40
C LYS A 580 -53.02 26.93 -75.58
N ASN A 581 -53.82 27.70 -74.82
CA ASN A 581 -54.97 27.20 -74.07
C ASN A 581 -56.15 26.77 -74.96
N LYS A 582 -56.13 27.08 -76.27
CA LYS A 582 -57.05 26.50 -77.26
C LYS A 582 -56.66 25.07 -77.67
N ILE A 583 -55.52 24.55 -77.21
CA ILE A 583 -55.02 23.21 -77.49
C ILE A 583 -55.23 22.33 -76.23
N ASN A 584 -56.13 21.34 -76.38
CA ASN A 584 -56.63 20.36 -75.40
C ASN A 584 -55.86 20.21 -74.06
N HIS A 585 -56.44 20.75 -72.97
CA HIS A 585 -55.94 20.71 -71.60
C HIS A 585 -55.87 19.31 -70.92
N LYS A 586 -56.44 18.26 -71.52
CA LYS A 586 -56.51 16.92 -70.90
C LYS A 586 -55.14 16.22 -70.81
N VAL A 587 -54.22 16.47 -71.74
CA VAL A 587 -52.92 15.76 -71.78
C VAL A 587 -51.93 16.34 -70.76
N THR A 588 -51.92 17.66 -70.59
CA THR A 588 -51.00 18.36 -69.67
C THR A 588 -51.35 18.08 -68.19
N PHE A 589 -52.64 17.98 -67.87
CA PHE A 589 -53.08 17.74 -66.49
C PHE A 589 -52.77 16.31 -66.03
N VAL A 590 -52.94 15.31 -66.91
CA VAL A 590 -52.64 13.89 -66.61
C VAL A 590 -51.15 13.67 -66.41
N PHE A 591 -50.29 14.27 -67.24
CA PHE A 591 -48.84 14.10 -67.13
C PHE A 591 -48.28 14.73 -65.85
N LEU A 592 -48.74 15.95 -65.51
CA LEU A 592 -48.29 16.65 -64.31
C LEU A 592 -48.78 15.97 -63.01
N PHE A 593 -50.02 15.48 -63.01
CA PHE A 593 -50.59 14.73 -61.88
C PHE A 593 -49.86 13.39 -61.67
N CYS A 594 -49.51 12.67 -62.74
CA CYS A 594 -48.79 11.40 -62.65
C CYS A 594 -47.36 11.57 -62.12
N CYS A 595 -46.63 12.61 -62.55
CA CYS A 595 -45.29 12.92 -62.02
C CYS A 595 -45.31 13.32 -60.53
N PHE A 596 -46.29 14.12 -60.12
CA PHE A 596 -46.42 14.51 -58.70
C PHE A 596 -46.79 13.31 -57.82
N LEU A 597 -47.73 12.48 -58.28
CA LEU A 597 -48.12 11.26 -57.58
C LEU A 597 -46.94 10.29 -57.44
N PHE A 598 -46.14 10.11 -58.50
CA PHE A 598 -44.96 9.25 -58.48
C PHE A 598 -43.87 9.74 -57.51
N TYR A 599 -43.56 11.04 -57.51
CA TYR A 599 -42.57 11.61 -56.58
C TYR A 599 -43.04 11.50 -55.11
N PHE A 600 -44.30 11.82 -54.85
CA PHE A 600 -44.88 11.74 -53.51
C PHE A 600 -44.89 10.29 -52.99
N LEU A 601 -45.30 9.32 -53.81
CA LEU A 601 -45.24 7.90 -53.46
C LEU A 601 -43.80 7.44 -53.18
N LYS A 602 -42.84 7.81 -54.03
CA LYS A 602 -41.43 7.41 -53.86
C LYS A 602 -40.83 7.93 -52.55
N THR A 603 -41.16 9.16 -52.16
CA THR A 603 -40.67 9.78 -50.93
C THR A 603 -41.30 9.15 -49.70
N LYS A 604 -42.61 8.88 -49.74
CA LYS A 604 -43.35 8.22 -48.66
C LYS A 604 -42.87 6.79 -48.42
N ILE A 605 -42.66 6.02 -49.50
CA ILE A 605 -42.12 4.65 -49.42
C ILE A 605 -40.73 4.65 -48.78
N ARG A 606 -39.87 5.61 -49.12
CA ARG A 606 -38.54 5.73 -48.52
C ARG A 606 -38.61 6.02 -47.02
N SER A 607 -39.41 7.00 -46.59
CA SER A 607 -39.57 7.32 -45.17
C SER A 607 -40.20 6.16 -44.38
N GLU A 608 -41.12 5.43 -44.99
CA GLU A 608 -41.77 4.29 -44.37
C GLU A 608 -40.79 3.11 -44.24
N SER A 609 -39.91 2.91 -45.22
CA SER A 609 -38.82 1.93 -45.13
C SER A 609 -37.84 2.27 -44.00
N GLU A 610 -37.39 3.52 -43.91
CA GLU A 610 -36.48 3.96 -42.84
C GLU A 610 -37.13 3.82 -41.45
N TYR A 611 -38.42 4.15 -41.33
CA TYR A 611 -39.20 3.94 -40.11
C TYR A 611 -39.34 2.45 -39.75
N ARG A 612 -39.66 1.59 -40.73
CA ARG A 612 -39.75 0.13 -40.53
C ARG A 612 -38.40 -0.46 -40.12
N ASP A 613 -37.29 0.01 -40.68
CA ASP A 613 -35.95 -0.43 -40.30
C ASP A 613 -35.58 0.01 -38.87
N LEU A 614 -35.98 1.21 -38.45
CA LEU A 614 -35.81 1.68 -37.07
C LEU A 614 -36.66 0.88 -36.07
N ILE A 615 -37.91 0.56 -36.42
CA ILE A 615 -38.76 -0.33 -35.61
C ILE A 615 -38.09 -1.70 -35.47
N ARG A 616 -37.62 -2.29 -36.57
CA ARG A 616 -36.94 -3.60 -36.56
C ARG A 616 -35.70 -3.57 -35.66
N LYS A 617 -34.87 -2.51 -35.76
CA LYS A 617 -33.70 -2.33 -34.88
C LYS A 617 -34.11 -2.20 -33.40
N ARG A 618 -35.18 -1.46 -33.10
CA ARG A 618 -35.70 -1.32 -31.74
C ARG A 618 -36.19 -2.66 -31.17
N GLU A 619 -36.87 -3.47 -31.99
CA GLU A 619 -37.32 -4.80 -31.60
C GLU A 619 -36.15 -5.75 -31.32
N ILE A 620 -35.11 -5.73 -32.17
CA ILE A 620 -33.88 -6.51 -31.94
C ILE A 620 -33.24 -6.10 -30.61
N VAL A 621 -33.04 -4.80 -30.36
CA VAL A 621 -32.44 -4.32 -29.10
C VAL A 621 -33.30 -4.67 -27.88
N ARG A 622 -34.63 -4.61 -28.00
CA ARG A 622 -35.53 -5.04 -26.92
C ARG A 622 -35.42 -6.54 -26.65
N LYS A 623 -35.33 -7.35 -27.70
CA LYS A 623 -35.14 -8.80 -27.59
C LYS A 623 -33.78 -9.13 -26.96
N ASP A 624 -32.73 -8.45 -27.38
CA ASP A 624 -31.38 -8.61 -26.82
C ASP A 624 -31.35 -8.19 -25.34
N LYS A 625 -32.01 -7.08 -24.99
CA LYS A 625 -32.18 -6.66 -23.60
C LYS A 625 -32.86 -7.76 -22.77
N HIS A 626 -33.98 -8.30 -23.25
CA HIS A 626 -34.70 -9.35 -22.54
C HIS A 626 -33.86 -10.63 -22.39
N ASN A 627 -33.09 -10.99 -23.42
CA ASN A 627 -32.17 -12.13 -23.34
C ASN A 627 -31.07 -11.90 -22.29
N ILE A 628 -30.49 -10.69 -22.23
CA ILE A 628 -29.47 -10.34 -21.23
C ILE A 628 -30.07 -10.38 -19.82
N GLU A 629 -31.28 -9.83 -19.63
CA GLU A 629 -32.01 -9.91 -18.36
C GLU A 629 -32.25 -11.37 -17.95
N GLY A 630 -32.69 -12.23 -18.88
CA GLY A 630 -32.86 -13.66 -18.62
C GLY A 630 -31.56 -14.36 -18.24
N VAL A 631 -30.43 -14.04 -18.91
CA VAL A 631 -29.11 -14.59 -18.56
C VAL A 631 -28.65 -14.11 -17.18
N ILE A 632 -28.93 -12.85 -16.81
CA ILE A 632 -28.63 -12.34 -15.47
C ILE A 632 -29.40 -13.13 -14.41
N ASP A 633 -30.70 -13.33 -14.62
CA ASP A 633 -31.54 -14.10 -13.69
C ASP A 633 -31.07 -15.56 -13.55
N GLU A 634 -30.67 -16.20 -14.65
CA GLU A 634 -30.08 -17.55 -14.61
C GLU A 634 -28.75 -17.60 -13.86
N LEU A 635 -27.89 -16.60 -14.05
CA LEU A 635 -26.61 -16.50 -13.35
C LEU A 635 -26.80 -16.24 -11.86
N ASP A 636 -27.74 -15.39 -11.47
CA ASP A 636 -28.04 -15.09 -10.07
C ASP A 636 -28.62 -16.31 -9.35
N LYS A 637 -29.53 -17.06 -9.98
CA LYS A 637 -29.99 -18.36 -9.43
C LYS A 637 -28.85 -19.33 -9.23
N LYS A 638 -27.98 -19.49 -10.24
CA LYS A 638 -26.84 -20.40 -10.17
C LYS A 638 -25.83 -19.98 -9.09
N LYS A 639 -25.64 -18.67 -8.91
CA LYS A 639 -24.82 -18.09 -7.84
C LYS A 639 -25.40 -18.43 -6.47
N GLU A 640 -26.69 -18.20 -6.24
CA GLU A 640 -27.36 -18.51 -4.97
C GLU A 640 -27.32 -20.00 -4.64
N GLU A 641 -27.59 -20.86 -5.63
CA GLU A 641 -27.50 -22.32 -5.47
C GLU A 641 -26.08 -22.75 -5.09
N THR A 642 -25.07 -22.24 -5.81
CA THR A 642 -23.65 -22.58 -5.56
C THR A 642 -23.19 -22.08 -4.19
N LEU A 643 -23.58 -20.86 -3.81
CA LEU A 643 -23.25 -20.28 -2.50
C LEU A 643 -23.93 -21.04 -1.37
N THR A 644 -25.20 -21.38 -1.50
CA THR A 644 -25.95 -22.15 -0.50
C THR A 644 -25.38 -23.55 -0.33
N ALA A 645 -25.04 -24.22 -1.43
CA ALA A 645 -24.39 -25.53 -1.41
C ALA A 645 -22.99 -25.46 -0.75
N THR A 646 -22.24 -24.39 -1.03
CA THR A 646 -20.91 -24.16 -0.44
C THR A 646 -21.02 -23.90 1.06
N TRP A 647 -21.92 -23.00 1.46
CA TRP A 647 -22.17 -22.67 2.86
C TRP A 647 -22.55 -23.91 3.68
N ARG A 648 -23.49 -24.74 3.21
CA ARG A 648 -23.88 -25.98 3.91
C ARG A 648 -22.70 -26.91 4.15
N LYS A 649 -21.89 -27.17 3.11
CA LYS A 649 -20.73 -28.06 3.21
C LYS A 649 -19.63 -27.48 4.11
N VAL A 650 -19.31 -26.20 3.97
CA VAL A 650 -18.31 -25.53 4.81
C VAL A 650 -18.77 -25.50 6.27
N ASN A 651 -20.06 -25.26 6.53
CA ASN A 651 -20.62 -25.27 7.89
C ASN A 651 -20.51 -26.64 8.55
N GLU A 652 -20.76 -27.72 7.80
CA GLU A 652 -20.58 -29.09 8.28
C GLU A 652 -19.11 -29.40 8.59
N TYR A 653 -18.20 -29.07 7.67
CA TYR A 653 -16.75 -29.23 7.89
C TYR A 653 -16.26 -28.39 9.07
N PHE A 654 -16.75 -27.18 9.22
CA PHE A 654 -16.40 -26.28 10.31
C PHE A 654 -16.78 -26.84 11.66
N ASN A 655 -18.02 -27.29 11.82
CA ASN A 655 -18.46 -27.94 13.05
C ASN A 655 -17.65 -29.21 13.35
N ASN A 656 -17.42 -30.06 12.34
CA ASN A 656 -16.68 -31.31 12.50
C ASN A 656 -15.22 -31.09 12.90
N ILE A 657 -14.56 -30.08 12.32
CA ILE A 657 -13.17 -29.76 12.62
C ILE A 657 -13.05 -29.16 14.02
N PHE A 658 -13.89 -28.19 14.34
CA PHE A 658 -13.84 -27.49 15.62
C PHE A 658 -14.14 -28.41 16.81
N SER A 659 -15.17 -29.25 16.72
CA SER A 659 -15.51 -30.24 17.76
C SER A 659 -14.40 -31.26 18.01
N LYS A 660 -13.52 -31.51 17.02
CA LYS A 660 -12.40 -32.45 17.15
C LYS A 660 -11.14 -31.79 17.70
N VAL A 661 -10.92 -30.51 17.37
CA VAL A 661 -9.82 -29.70 17.92
C VAL A 661 -10.06 -29.38 19.40
N LEU A 662 -11.31 -29.11 19.77
CA LEU A 662 -11.72 -28.81 21.14
C LEU A 662 -12.95 -29.67 21.54
N PRO A 663 -12.74 -30.80 22.23
CA PRO A 663 -13.81 -31.70 22.66
C PRO A 663 -14.87 -30.98 23.50
N GLY A 664 -16.15 -31.25 23.22
CA GLY A 664 -17.27 -30.63 23.94
C GLY A 664 -17.68 -29.24 23.44
N SER A 665 -17.12 -28.77 22.33
CA SER A 665 -17.53 -27.51 21.68
C SER A 665 -18.18 -27.74 20.31
N LYS A 666 -19.06 -26.83 19.92
CA LYS A 666 -19.78 -26.83 18.63
C LYS A 666 -19.64 -25.45 17.99
N CYS A 667 -19.67 -25.36 16.67
CA CYS A 667 -19.68 -24.09 15.97
C CYS A 667 -20.57 -24.14 14.74
N ARG A 668 -21.11 -22.98 14.33
CA ARG A 668 -21.93 -22.85 13.12
C ARG A 668 -21.75 -21.47 12.48
N LEU A 669 -21.87 -21.44 11.16
CA LEU A 669 -21.95 -20.24 10.34
C LEU A 669 -23.42 -19.93 10.08
N MET A 670 -23.92 -18.81 10.60
CA MET A 670 -25.30 -18.37 10.38
C MET A 670 -25.36 -17.15 9.46
N PRO A 671 -26.32 -17.06 8.54
CA PRO A 671 -26.62 -15.80 7.85
C PRO A 671 -27.05 -14.73 8.85
N VAL A 672 -26.72 -13.47 8.56
CA VAL A 672 -27.13 -12.31 9.38
C VAL A 672 -28.66 -12.16 9.35
N ASP A 673 -29.27 -11.98 10.53
CA ASP A 673 -30.72 -11.76 10.69
C ASP A 673 -31.08 -10.28 10.45
N GLU A 674 -32.04 -9.98 9.57
CA GLU A 674 -32.56 -8.62 9.34
C GLU A 674 -33.49 -8.15 10.48
N ARG A 675 -32.98 -8.05 11.71
CA ARG A 675 -33.72 -7.49 12.85
C ARG A 675 -33.05 -6.27 13.50
N GLY A 676 -32.00 -5.73 12.89
CA GLY A 676 -31.24 -4.61 13.43
C GLY A 676 -31.53 -3.24 12.82
N ASP A 677 -32.39 -3.14 11.80
CA ASP A 677 -32.73 -1.85 11.19
C ASP A 677 -34.11 -1.42 11.71
N GLU A 678 -34.14 -0.42 12.60
CA GLU A 678 -35.36 0.16 13.20
C GLU A 678 -36.34 0.74 12.15
N ASN A 679 -35.93 0.80 10.89
CA ASN A 679 -36.70 1.35 9.77
C ASN A 679 -37.33 0.30 8.84
N SER A 680 -37.35 -1.00 9.20
CA SER A 680 -37.89 -2.06 8.35
C SER A 680 -39.28 -2.55 8.81
N GLU A 681 -40.21 -2.61 7.85
CA GLU A 681 -41.64 -2.86 8.08
C GLU A 681 -41.94 -4.20 8.81
N PRO A 682 -43.01 -4.28 9.63
CA PRO A 682 -43.21 -5.36 10.60
C PRO A 682 -43.60 -6.73 10.02
N ASN A 683 -43.72 -6.87 8.69
CA ASN A 683 -44.36 -8.03 8.04
C ASN A 683 -43.54 -8.71 6.94
N LYS A 684 -42.22 -8.48 6.85
CA LYS A 684 -41.37 -9.30 5.98
C LYS A 684 -41.00 -10.60 6.69
N GLU A 685 -41.38 -11.73 6.07
CA GLU A 685 -40.89 -13.06 6.44
C GLU A 685 -39.36 -13.04 6.61
N ARG A 686 -38.85 -13.81 7.58
CA ARG A 686 -37.40 -13.93 7.87
C ARG A 686 -36.65 -14.41 6.63
N SER A 687 -36.19 -13.49 5.81
CA SER A 687 -35.37 -13.79 4.65
C SER A 687 -33.91 -13.79 5.08
N PHE A 688 -33.37 -14.98 5.32
CA PHE A 688 -31.97 -15.17 5.65
C PHE A 688 -31.13 -14.92 4.39
N ASN A 689 -30.50 -13.75 4.30
CA ASN A 689 -29.74 -13.37 3.11
C ASN A 689 -28.25 -13.70 3.26
N ILE A 690 -27.82 -14.84 2.70
CA ILE A 690 -26.42 -15.29 2.67
C ILE A 690 -25.51 -14.24 1.99
N LEU A 691 -26.04 -13.43 1.06
CA LEU A 691 -25.27 -12.44 0.30
C LEU A 691 -24.80 -11.24 1.14
N LYS A 692 -25.48 -10.94 2.26
CA LYS A 692 -25.11 -9.82 3.14
C LYS A 692 -23.95 -10.16 4.07
N GLY A 693 -23.84 -11.42 4.50
CA GLY A 693 -22.76 -11.85 5.38
C GLY A 693 -23.10 -13.12 6.17
N LEU A 694 -22.07 -13.70 6.78
CA LEU A 694 -22.16 -14.86 7.66
C LEU A 694 -21.54 -14.52 9.03
N GLU A 695 -22.25 -14.82 10.10
CA GLU A 695 -21.80 -14.72 11.47
C GLU A 695 -21.32 -16.09 11.98
N VAL A 696 -20.23 -16.07 12.76
CA VAL A 696 -19.70 -17.27 13.42
C VAL A 696 -20.29 -17.36 14.82
N LYS A 697 -21.04 -18.43 15.12
CA LYS A 697 -21.53 -18.73 16.46
C LYS A 697 -20.85 -19.97 17.04
N VAL A 698 -20.48 -19.89 18.30
CA VAL A 698 -19.76 -20.94 19.03
C VAL A 698 -20.54 -21.35 20.27
N ALA A 699 -20.53 -22.64 20.59
CA ALA A 699 -21.06 -23.18 21.84
C ALA A 699 -19.99 -24.01 22.56
N PHE A 700 -19.94 -23.87 23.88
CA PHE A 700 -19.17 -24.73 24.77
C PHE A 700 -20.17 -25.50 25.64
N GLY A 701 -20.21 -26.83 25.48
CA GLY A 701 -21.32 -27.65 25.98
C GLY A 701 -22.61 -27.35 25.22
N ASP A 702 -23.66 -26.99 25.97
CA ASP A 702 -24.99 -26.68 25.42
C ASP A 702 -25.30 -25.16 25.35
N VAL A 703 -24.36 -24.31 25.78
CA VAL A 703 -24.56 -22.85 25.82
C VAL A 703 -23.97 -22.19 24.58
N TRP A 704 -24.82 -21.58 23.75
CA TRP A 704 -24.42 -20.79 22.58
C TRP A 704 -24.06 -19.35 22.98
N LYS A 705 -22.93 -18.86 22.47
CA LYS A 705 -22.46 -17.49 22.67
C LYS A 705 -22.80 -16.60 21.48
N GLU A 706 -23.27 -15.38 21.77
CA GLU A 706 -23.63 -14.39 20.75
C GLU A 706 -22.46 -13.52 20.32
N SER A 707 -21.52 -13.21 21.23
CA SER A 707 -20.33 -12.41 20.93
C SER A 707 -19.03 -13.23 20.97
N LEU A 708 -18.18 -13.01 19.96
CA LEU A 708 -16.82 -13.58 19.87
C LEU A 708 -15.82 -12.86 20.81
N SER A 709 -16.19 -11.70 21.37
CA SER A 709 -15.34 -10.88 22.24
C SER A 709 -15.09 -11.49 23.62
N GLU A 710 -15.87 -12.50 24.02
CA GLU A 710 -15.69 -13.21 25.30
C GLU A 710 -14.68 -14.36 25.24
N LEU A 711 -14.19 -14.70 24.03
CA LEU A 711 -13.26 -15.82 23.83
C LEU A 711 -11.82 -15.46 24.19
N SER A 712 -11.09 -16.41 24.78
CA SER A 712 -9.63 -16.33 24.99
C SER A 712 -8.89 -16.21 23.64
N GLY A 713 -7.74 -15.52 23.62
CA GLY A 713 -6.92 -15.34 22.42
C GLY A 713 -6.51 -16.66 21.74
N GLY A 714 -6.23 -17.71 22.54
CA GLY A 714 -5.94 -19.05 22.01
C GLY A 714 -7.16 -19.70 21.36
N GLN A 715 -8.36 -19.54 21.95
CA GLN A 715 -9.61 -20.08 21.41
C GLN A 715 -10.02 -19.38 20.12
N ARG A 716 -9.83 -18.05 20.02
CA ARG A 716 -10.06 -17.31 18.77
C ARG A 716 -9.14 -17.79 17.65
N SER A 717 -7.87 -18.06 17.98
CA SER A 717 -6.89 -18.57 17.03
C SER A 717 -7.28 -19.96 16.52
N LEU A 718 -7.76 -20.84 17.41
CA LEU A 718 -8.27 -22.17 17.02
C LEU A 718 -9.54 -22.11 16.18
N LEU A 719 -10.45 -21.17 16.49
CA LEU A 719 -11.68 -20.97 15.74
C LEU A 719 -11.37 -20.49 14.32
N ALA A 720 -10.47 -19.52 14.18
CA ALA A 720 -10.01 -19.01 12.88
C ALA A 720 -9.30 -20.10 12.07
N LEU A 721 -8.40 -20.85 12.70
CA LEU A 721 -7.70 -21.96 12.04
C LEU A 721 -8.69 -23.05 11.58
N SER A 722 -9.68 -23.40 12.40
CA SER A 722 -10.72 -24.38 12.04
C SER A 722 -11.54 -23.92 10.84
N LEU A 723 -11.87 -22.63 10.76
CA LEU A 723 -12.58 -22.05 9.61
C LEU A 723 -11.75 -22.13 8.34
N ILE A 724 -10.47 -21.74 8.41
CA ILE A 724 -9.54 -21.81 7.29
C ILE A 724 -9.42 -23.25 6.79
N LEU A 725 -9.21 -24.21 7.69
CA LEU A 725 -9.09 -25.63 7.33
C LEU A 725 -10.38 -26.18 6.70
N SER A 726 -11.55 -25.68 7.12
CA SER A 726 -12.84 -26.08 6.55
C SER A 726 -13.01 -25.59 5.12
N LEU A 727 -12.52 -24.38 4.82
CA LEU A 727 -12.47 -23.83 3.48
C LEU A 727 -11.50 -24.61 2.58
N LEU A 728 -10.33 -24.99 3.12
CA LEU A 728 -9.37 -25.84 2.40
C LEU A 728 -9.90 -27.25 2.14
N LEU A 729 -10.74 -27.79 3.04
CA LEU A 729 -11.34 -29.11 2.86
C LEU A 729 -12.45 -29.10 1.79
N PHE A 730 -13.15 -27.98 1.63
CA PHE A 730 -14.19 -27.83 0.59
C PHE A 730 -13.63 -27.93 -0.83
N LYS A 731 -12.43 -27.36 -1.07
CA LYS A 731 -11.74 -27.46 -2.35
C LYS A 731 -10.26 -27.81 -2.13
N PRO A 732 -9.93 -29.11 -1.99
CA PRO A 732 -8.59 -29.53 -1.61
C PRO A 732 -7.56 -29.24 -2.71
N ALA A 733 -6.47 -28.58 -2.33
CA ALA A 733 -5.28 -28.41 -3.14
C ALA A 733 -4.36 -29.64 -3.00
N PRO A 734 -3.51 -29.94 -4.00
CA PRO A 734 -2.57 -31.06 -3.93
C PRO A 734 -1.48 -30.85 -2.86
N MET A 735 -1.16 -29.60 -2.51
CA MET A 735 -0.07 -29.27 -1.57
C MET A 735 -0.42 -28.04 -0.73
N TYR A 736 -0.03 -28.06 0.54
CA TYR A 736 -0.18 -26.97 1.51
C TYR A 736 1.14 -26.72 2.24
N ILE A 737 1.46 -25.45 2.49
CA ILE A 737 2.65 -25.01 3.25
C ILE A 737 2.16 -24.16 4.42
N LEU A 738 2.52 -24.55 5.65
CA LEU A 738 2.13 -23.89 6.89
C LEU A 738 3.39 -23.49 7.67
N ASP A 739 3.55 -22.21 7.94
CA ASP A 739 4.71 -21.65 8.63
C ASP A 739 4.28 -21.08 9.98
N GLU A 740 4.85 -21.61 11.07
CA GLU A 740 4.65 -21.16 12.47
C GLU A 740 3.19 -20.94 12.92
N ILE A 741 2.26 -21.73 12.38
CA ILE A 741 0.82 -21.64 12.73
C ILE A 741 0.52 -21.95 14.20
N ASP A 742 1.49 -22.49 14.93
CA ASP A 742 1.40 -22.95 16.30
C ASP A 742 1.98 -21.96 17.33
N ALA A 743 2.49 -20.79 16.90
CA ALA A 743 3.14 -19.82 17.79
C ALA A 743 2.30 -19.47 19.03
N ALA A 744 1.00 -19.22 18.85
CA ALA A 744 0.05 -18.81 19.90
C ALA A 744 -0.74 -19.96 20.55
N LEU A 745 -0.41 -21.23 20.28
CA LEU A 745 -1.20 -22.39 20.70
C LEU A 745 -0.50 -23.26 21.76
N ASP A 746 -1.24 -23.76 22.74
CA ASP A 746 -0.71 -24.67 23.76
C ASP A 746 -0.40 -26.07 23.20
N LEU A 747 0.45 -26.82 23.91
CA LEU A 747 0.93 -28.14 23.47
C LEU A 747 -0.22 -29.13 23.20
N SER A 748 -1.25 -29.17 24.05
CA SER A 748 -2.44 -30.01 23.87
C SER A 748 -3.21 -29.69 22.58
N HIS A 749 -3.32 -28.41 22.23
CA HIS A 749 -3.97 -27.95 21.01
C HIS A 749 -3.16 -28.26 19.75
N THR A 750 -1.83 -28.13 19.82
CA THR A 750 -0.94 -28.48 18.70
C THR A 750 -0.98 -29.97 18.34
N GLN A 751 -1.09 -30.87 19.33
CA GLN A 751 -1.25 -32.30 19.09
C GLN A 751 -2.57 -32.63 18.38
N ASN A 752 -3.67 -32.00 18.79
CA ASN A 752 -4.98 -32.18 18.16
C ASN A 752 -4.99 -31.69 16.71
N ILE A 753 -4.29 -30.59 16.41
CA ILE A 753 -4.15 -30.07 15.04
C ILE A 753 -3.36 -31.04 14.17
N GLY A 754 -2.23 -31.57 14.65
CA GLY A 754 -1.47 -32.58 13.90
C GLY A 754 -2.28 -33.84 13.59
N LEU A 755 -3.10 -34.30 14.54
CA LEU A 755 -4.01 -35.43 14.34
C LEU A 755 -5.13 -35.09 13.32
N MET A 756 -5.66 -33.87 13.38
CA MET A 756 -6.69 -33.38 12.47
C MET A 756 -6.17 -33.34 11.03
N LEU A 757 -4.99 -32.76 10.80
CA LEU A 757 -4.36 -32.66 9.47
C LEU A 757 -4.17 -34.04 8.86
N ARG A 758 -3.68 -35.00 9.65
CA ARG A 758 -3.52 -36.40 9.22
C ARG A 758 -4.84 -37.08 8.87
N THR A 759 -5.92 -36.74 9.58
CA THR A 759 -7.21 -37.44 9.43
C THR A 759 -8.05 -36.87 8.27
N TYR A 760 -8.15 -35.55 8.15
CA TYR A 760 -9.05 -34.92 7.18
C TYR A 760 -8.43 -34.67 5.82
N PHE A 761 -7.10 -34.52 5.75
CA PHE A 761 -6.41 -34.21 4.50
C PHE A 761 -5.49 -35.33 4.04
N SER A 762 -6.04 -36.55 3.96
CA SER A 762 -5.31 -37.69 3.40
C SER A 762 -4.82 -37.41 1.98
N LYS A 763 -5.67 -36.83 1.12
CA LYS A 763 -5.34 -36.60 -0.31
C LYS A 763 -4.41 -35.43 -0.59
N SER A 764 -3.91 -34.71 0.41
CA SER A 764 -3.10 -33.50 0.23
C SER A 764 -1.77 -33.58 0.97
N GLN A 765 -0.70 -33.07 0.35
CA GLN A 765 0.62 -33.01 0.97
C GLN A 765 0.74 -31.76 1.84
N PHE A 766 1.22 -31.91 3.08
CA PHE A 766 1.52 -30.78 3.97
C PHE A 766 3.01 -30.64 4.19
N ILE A 767 3.49 -29.41 4.04
CA ILE A 767 4.76 -28.96 4.56
C ILE A 767 4.49 -28.05 5.74
N VAL A 768 4.95 -28.45 6.93
CA VAL A 768 4.79 -27.64 8.14
C VAL A 768 6.17 -27.23 8.65
N VAL A 769 6.29 -25.98 9.05
CA VAL A 769 7.44 -25.43 9.76
C VAL A 769 6.94 -25.05 11.15
N SER A 770 7.50 -25.67 12.18
CA SER A 770 7.07 -25.50 13.57
C SER A 770 8.21 -25.85 14.52
N LEU A 771 8.22 -25.17 15.67
CA LEU A 771 9.14 -25.42 16.78
C LEU A 771 8.54 -26.32 17.88
N LYS A 772 7.22 -26.56 17.88
CA LYS A 772 6.53 -27.30 18.93
C LYS A 772 6.42 -28.79 18.61
N GLU A 773 6.77 -29.61 19.59
CA GLU A 773 6.81 -31.06 19.45
C GLU A 773 5.45 -31.69 19.09
N GLY A 774 4.35 -31.11 19.56
CA GLY A 774 3.00 -31.60 19.27
C GLY A 774 2.62 -31.60 17.79
N MET A 775 3.19 -30.70 16.98
CA MET A 775 2.93 -30.64 15.53
C MET A 775 3.70 -31.71 14.77
N PHE A 776 4.99 -31.87 15.07
CA PHE A 776 5.87 -32.73 14.28
C PHE A 776 5.92 -34.21 14.69
N GLN A 777 5.40 -34.56 15.88
CA GLN A 777 5.18 -35.96 16.27
C GLN A 777 4.21 -36.71 15.33
N ASN A 778 3.30 -35.99 14.68
CA ASN A 778 2.32 -36.57 13.76
C ASN A 778 2.80 -36.64 12.30
N ALA A 779 4.04 -36.23 12.02
CA ALA A 779 4.61 -36.23 10.68
C ALA A 779 5.09 -37.60 10.22
N ASN A 780 4.94 -37.86 8.91
CA ASN A 780 5.52 -39.04 8.27
C ASN A 780 7.04 -38.89 8.11
N VAL A 781 7.50 -37.68 7.76
CA VAL A 781 8.92 -37.36 7.55
C VAL A 781 9.28 -36.07 8.26
N ILE A 782 10.40 -36.08 8.99
CA ILE A 782 10.96 -34.93 9.69
C ILE A 782 12.31 -34.59 9.06
N PHE A 783 12.45 -33.34 8.61
CA PHE A 783 13.69 -32.76 8.12
C PHE A 783 14.25 -31.82 9.19
N ARG A 784 15.53 -32.02 9.55
CA ARG A 784 16.24 -31.16 10.50
C ARG A 784 17.38 -30.47 9.77
N THR A 785 17.39 -29.14 9.80
CA THR A 785 18.54 -28.38 9.30
C THR A 785 19.47 -28.00 10.43
N LYS A 786 20.77 -27.98 10.13
CA LYS A 786 21.80 -27.47 11.02
C LYS A 786 22.59 -26.42 10.25
N PHE A 787 22.80 -25.27 10.88
CA PHE A 787 23.66 -24.24 10.33
C PHE A 787 25.10 -24.52 10.77
N VAL A 788 26.01 -24.72 9.81
CA VAL A 788 27.45 -24.94 10.06
C VAL A 788 28.23 -24.05 9.10
N ASP A 789 29.10 -23.19 9.62
CA ASP A 789 30.04 -22.34 8.87
C ASP A 789 29.44 -21.55 7.69
N GLY A 790 28.27 -20.94 7.90
CA GLY A 790 27.62 -20.09 6.87
C GLY A 790 26.90 -20.87 5.75
N ALA A 791 26.93 -22.21 5.78
CA ALA A 791 26.21 -23.07 4.86
C ALA A 791 25.11 -23.87 5.57
N VAL A 792 23.95 -24.00 4.92
CA VAL A 792 22.85 -24.84 5.42
C VAL A 792 23.17 -26.30 5.09
N LEU A 793 23.44 -27.11 6.11
CA LEU A 793 23.60 -28.55 5.94
C LEU A 793 22.26 -29.24 6.22
N ASN A 794 21.70 -29.92 5.22
CA ASN A 794 20.50 -30.73 5.35
C ASN A 794 20.87 -32.09 5.98
N MET A 795 20.46 -32.34 7.23
CA MET A 795 20.63 -33.64 7.87
C MET A 795 19.38 -34.50 7.63
N ILE A 796 19.57 -35.70 7.06
CA ILE A 796 18.50 -36.65 6.76
C ILE A 796 18.48 -37.80 7.78
N ASN A 797 17.27 -38.13 8.26
CA ASN A 797 16.79 -39.34 8.95
C ASN A 797 16.82 -39.43 10.49
N SER A 798 15.60 -39.50 11.07
CA SER A 798 15.24 -40.57 12.01
C SER A 798 14.01 -41.31 11.47
N LYS A 799 14.16 -42.55 10.98
CA LYS A 799 13.07 -43.37 10.45
C LYS A 799 12.05 -43.72 11.54
N LYS A 800 10.75 -43.55 11.25
CA LYS A 800 9.70 -44.50 11.68
C LYS A 800 8.98 -45.00 10.41
N LYS A 801 9.23 -46.28 10.09
CA LYS A 801 8.65 -47.17 9.06
C LYS A 801 7.85 -46.53 7.90
N LEU A 802 8.37 -46.72 6.68
CA LEU A 802 7.61 -46.61 5.43
C LEU A 802 6.70 -47.84 5.26
N GLN A 803 5.42 -47.58 4.97
CA GLN A 803 4.71 -48.27 3.89
C GLN A 803 3.82 -47.21 3.22
N TYR A 804 3.91 -47.13 1.89
CA TYR A 804 3.37 -46.06 1.04
C TYR A 804 1.88 -45.78 1.28
N ASP A 805 1.53 -44.56 1.69
CA ASP A 805 0.88 -43.54 0.85
C ASP A 805 0.75 -42.23 1.67
N GLN A 806 0.89 -41.07 1.02
CA GLN A 806 0.63 -39.71 1.53
C GLN A 806 1.71 -39.10 2.45
N THR A 807 2.45 -38.14 1.90
CA THR A 807 3.64 -37.53 2.48
C THR A 807 3.33 -36.25 3.25
N LEU A 808 3.29 -36.30 4.58
CA LEU A 808 3.49 -35.12 5.43
C LEU A 808 5.00 -34.93 5.64
N VAL A 809 5.54 -33.80 5.16
CA VAL A 809 6.98 -33.49 5.10
C VAL A 809 7.24 -32.26 5.97
N LEU A 810 7.83 -32.45 7.15
CA LEU A 810 7.99 -31.35 8.11
C LEU A 810 9.42 -30.80 8.08
N TYR A 811 9.59 -29.51 7.80
CA TYR A 811 10.89 -28.85 7.71
C TYR A 811 11.18 -28.07 8.98
N VAL A 812 12.25 -28.43 9.70
CA VAL A 812 12.85 -27.58 10.71
C VAL A 812 13.96 -26.78 10.04
N PHE A 813 13.65 -25.51 9.80
CA PHE A 813 14.49 -24.38 9.37
C PHE A 813 15.11 -24.37 7.96
N LEU A 814 15.12 -23.17 7.35
CA LEU A 814 16.00 -22.63 6.30
C LEU A 814 15.92 -23.07 4.82
N ILE A 815 14.83 -23.66 4.33
CA ILE A 815 14.45 -23.53 2.88
C ILE A 815 13.36 -22.46 2.68
N ALA A 816 12.66 -22.10 3.76
CA ALA A 816 11.70 -21.01 3.76
C ALA A 816 12.35 -19.67 3.40
N TYR A 817 13.59 -19.37 3.78
CA TYR A 817 14.19 -18.03 3.60
C TYR A 817 14.46 -17.64 2.12
N ILE A 818 14.81 -18.61 1.27
CA ILE A 818 15.08 -18.38 -0.15
C ILE A 818 13.77 -18.21 -0.93
N PHE A 819 12.75 -18.99 -0.60
CA PHE A 819 11.40 -18.79 -1.17
C PHE A 819 10.67 -17.61 -0.51
N LEU A 820 10.94 -17.27 0.76
CA LEU A 820 10.39 -16.11 1.45
C LEU A 820 10.88 -14.83 0.81
N PHE A 821 12.12 -14.72 0.32
CA PHE A 821 12.54 -13.46 -0.30
C PHE A 821 11.78 -13.17 -1.60
N GLN A 822 11.44 -14.22 -2.35
CA GLN A 822 10.67 -14.11 -3.59
C GLN A 822 9.15 -14.04 -3.33
N PHE A 823 8.68 -14.57 -2.20
CA PHE A 823 7.26 -14.55 -1.81
C PHE A 823 6.89 -13.44 -0.84
N ILE A 824 7.81 -12.84 -0.08
CA ILE A 824 7.61 -11.61 0.72
C ILE A 824 7.38 -10.44 -0.22
N TYR A 825 8.01 -10.43 -1.40
CA TYR A 825 7.72 -9.45 -2.44
C TYR A 825 6.26 -9.56 -2.96
N LEU A 826 5.71 -10.78 -2.98
CA LEU A 826 4.31 -11.04 -3.37
C LEU A 826 3.33 -10.94 -2.17
N SER A 827 3.82 -11.23 -0.96
CA SER A 827 3.09 -11.23 0.31
C SER A 827 3.01 -9.83 0.93
N ALA A 828 3.90 -8.90 0.59
CA ALA A 828 3.74 -7.48 0.93
C ALA A 828 2.51 -6.90 0.20
N HIS A 829 2.32 -7.27 -1.07
CA HIS A 829 1.10 -6.93 -1.82
C HIS A 829 -0.14 -7.67 -1.30
N LEU A 830 -0.02 -8.93 -0.87
CA LEU A 830 -1.14 -9.67 -0.27
C LEU A 830 -1.44 -9.29 1.18
N LYS A 831 -0.47 -8.84 1.99
CA LYS A 831 -0.66 -8.33 3.37
C LYS A 831 -1.27 -6.94 3.35
N LEU A 832 -0.94 -6.09 2.37
CA LEU A 832 -1.70 -4.87 2.12
C LEU A 832 -3.14 -5.17 1.67
N ALA A 833 -3.37 -6.24 0.90
CA ALA A 833 -4.72 -6.73 0.63
C ALA A 833 -5.39 -7.35 1.88
N PHE A 834 -4.66 -8.04 2.75
CA PHE A 834 -5.15 -8.67 3.98
C PHE A 834 -5.55 -7.62 5.04
N VAL A 835 -4.76 -6.56 5.18
CA VAL A 835 -5.06 -5.41 6.05
C VAL A 835 -6.10 -4.48 5.41
N ALA A 836 -6.15 -4.34 4.08
CA ALA A 836 -7.20 -3.57 3.41
C ALA A 836 -8.57 -4.28 3.43
N ILE A 837 -8.61 -5.62 3.35
CA ILE A 837 -9.85 -6.40 3.43
C ILE A 837 -10.37 -6.47 4.88
N ILE A 838 -9.47 -6.56 5.88
CA ILE A 838 -9.85 -6.51 7.29
C ILE A 838 -10.19 -5.06 7.74
N GLY A 839 -9.51 -4.05 7.19
CA GLY A 839 -9.68 -2.64 7.56
C GLY A 839 -10.82 -1.91 6.84
N LYS A 840 -11.26 -2.35 5.64
CA LYS A 840 -12.40 -1.74 4.93
C LYS A 840 -13.71 -2.51 5.07
N GLY A 841 -13.71 -3.70 5.68
CA GLY A 841 -14.91 -4.51 5.90
C GLY A 841 -15.65 -4.27 7.22
N PHE A 842 -15.04 -3.55 8.17
CA PHE A 842 -15.65 -3.24 9.48
C PHE A 842 -15.66 -1.72 9.71
N VAL A 843 -16.50 -1.02 8.95
CA VAL A 843 -17.01 0.28 9.41
C VAL A 843 -18.16 -0.03 10.37
N PHE A 844 -17.85 -0.08 11.66
CA PHE A 844 -18.85 0.10 12.69
C PHE A 844 -19.39 1.53 12.54
N GLN A 845 -20.64 1.63 12.09
CA GLN A 845 -21.39 2.86 12.15
C GLN A 845 -21.83 3.02 13.61
N THR A 846 -21.11 3.86 14.36
CA THR A 846 -21.62 4.44 15.60
C THR A 846 -22.57 5.57 15.24
N SER A 847 -23.86 5.26 15.25
CA SER A 847 -24.98 6.17 15.47
C SER A 847 -26.18 5.34 15.85
#